data_AF-A0A1I3CW79-F1
#
_entry.id   AF-A0A1I3CW79-F1
#
_cell.length_a   1.000
_cell.length_b   1.000
_cell.length_c   1.000
_cell.angle_alpha   90.00
_cell.angle_beta   90.00
_cell.angle_gamma   90.00
#
_symmetry.space_group_name_H-M   'P 1'
#
loop_
_entity.id
_entity.type
_entity.pdbx_description
1 polymer ?
#
loop_
_entity_poly.entity_id
_entity_poly.type
_entity_poly.pdbx_seq_one_letter_code
_entity_poly.pdbx_strand_id
1 'polypeptide(L)'
;MINTSLSSTECFALLDDSSATAAQSQSSRLSCLSRLYTGNVRSLHCFEADQLPVLIEQMQQALREGLHAVTLFTYELGIGLQHVRPRQQVVQALPLAQILLFSNCEHLNDAEVDAWLAQRQAAESNQAEAGAGIANLQPNVSAEQFAAAIAKIHAYIEAGDTYQVNYTYRLRFDVYGSPVALYRQLRLRQPVPYGSLIQLADGAAVVSLSPELFVRHAAGVLTARPMKGTAAASGNAEQDRLAAKALAADPKNLAENLMIVDLLRNDLGRIAVPGSVRVPQLFEVTQFNTVLQMTSTVQAQVRDDVSLSAVIQALYPCGSITGAPKHRTMQIIDELEPDPRGLYTGAIGWFDAEQAGHRFGDFCLSVPIRTLWLQAAARDGLYGASIRRGEMGVGAGIVHDSVAAEEYDECALKAKFLTGMGGDFSLFETIYATHADGCRHLDLHLQRLQASAVYFGFPYNDKILRAALQAHCASLPATGPQRLRLTLSADGNCNLQSAELGSLETPVSVLIAPVPMQSGDLFLRHKTSVRQRYDQAWQQAQQLGAFDMLFFNQEGELTEGGRSNVFLKLDGRWYTPPLTSGLLPGVMRGVVLNDPAWNASERSLRMEDLLAAEQIMVCNALRGTMPARLLQLA
;
A
#
# COMPACT_ATOMS: atom_id res chain seq x y z
N MET A 1 -29.88 21.84 -3.59
CA MET A 1 -28.73 22.43 -4.29
C MET A 1 -27.60 21.43 -4.21
N ILE A 2 -27.38 20.71 -5.32
CA ILE A 2 -26.40 19.63 -5.40
C ILE A 2 -25.05 20.29 -5.60
N ASN A 3 -24.19 20.18 -4.58
CA ASN A 3 -22.82 20.67 -4.64
C ASN A 3 -21.99 19.65 -5.43
N THR A 4 -22.03 19.72 -6.76
CA THR A 4 -21.13 18.94 -7.62
C THR A 4 -19.74 19.54 -7.53
N SER A 5 -18.93 19.12 -6.56
CA SER A 5 -17.49 19.31 -6.66
C SER A 5 -16.99 18.39 -7.78
N LEU A 6 -16.70 18.97 -8.95
CA LEU A 6 -16.02 18.31 -10.05
C LEU A 6 -14.61 17.90 -9.59
N SER A 7 -14.50 16.69 -9.02
CA SER A 7 -13.25 15.96 -8.96
C SER A 7 -12.87 15.59 -10.38
N SER A 8 -11.73 16.09 -10.86
CA SER A 8 -11.18 15.84 -12.20
C SER A 8 -10.59 14.43 -12.36
N THR A 9 -10.97 13.48 -11.49
CA THR A 9 -10.40 12.12 -11.47
C THR A 9 -11.34 11.18 -12.20
N GLU A 10 -10.84 10.54 -13.27
CA GLU A 10 -11.60 9.54 -14.01
C GLU A 10 -11.91 8.33 -13.12
N CYS A 11 -13.18 7.94 -13.02
CA CYS A 11 -13.59 6.73 -12.32
C CYS A 11 -13.57 5.54 -13.28
N PHE A 12 -12.86 4.48 -12.89
CA PHE A 12 -12.73 3.23 -13.65
C PHE A 12 -12.56 2.03 -12.69
N ALA A 13 -12.77 0.82 -13.20
CA ALA A 13 -12.46 -0.41 -12.48
C ALA A 13 -11.78 -1.42 -13.40
N LEU A 14 -10.68 -2.00 -12.97
CA LEU A 14 -10.02 -3.14 -13.60
C LEU A 14 -10.16 -4.32 -12.64
N LEU A 15 -10.84 -5.39 -13.05
CA LEU A 15 -10.87 -6.68 -12.37
C LEU A 15 -9.94 -7.62 -13.12
N ASP A 16 -8.85 -8.03 -12.49
CA ASP A 16 -7.66 -8.55 -13.16
C ASP A 16 -7.36 -9.99 -12.75
N ASP A 17 -7.15 -10.84 -13.75
CA ASP A 17 -6.64 -12.19 -13.58
C ASP A 17 -5.21 -12.25 -14.14
N SER A 18 -4.24 -12.00 -13.27
CA SER A 18 -2.82 -12.03 -13.61
C SER A 18 -2.18 -13.39 -13.27
N SER A 19 -2.99 -14.42 -12.97
CA SER A 19 -2.51 -15.74 -12.57
C SER A 19 -2.10 -16.63 -13.76
N ALA A 20 -2.49 -16.24 -14.98
CA ALA A 20 -2.29 -17.03 -16.18
C ALA A 20 -0.88 -16.86 -16.77
N THR A 21 0.04 -17.78 -16.48
CA THR A 21 1.12 -18.06 -17.44
C THR A 21 0.52 -18.68 -18.70
N ALA A 22 0.87 -18.15 -19.87
CA ALA A 22 0.37 -18.49 -21.21
C ALA A 22 0.38 -19.99 -21.62
N ALA A 23 0.89 -20.90 -20.79
CA ALA A 23 1.01 -22.33 -21.08
C ALA A 23 -0.20 -23.20 -20.68
N GLN A 24 -1.16 -22.70 -19.89
CA GLN A 24 -2.29 -23.50 -19.38
C GLN A 24 -3.62 -23.35 -20.13
N SER A 25 -3.70 -22.49 -21.16
CA SER A 25 -4.98 -22.07 -21.77
C SER A 25 -5.48 -22.93 -22.95
N GLN A 26 -4.85 -24.06 -23.28
CA GLN A 26 -5.27 -24.82 -24.48
C GLN A 26 -6.60 -25.59 -24.34
N SER A 27 -7.19 -25.71 -23.15
CA SER A 27 -8.38 -26.58 -22.94
C SER A 27 -9.70 -25.87 -22.61
N SER A 28 -9.77 -24.55 -22.49
CA SER A 28 -11.09 -23.88 -22.44
C SER A 28 -11.04 -22.49 -23.07
N ARG A 29 -11.77 -22.30 -24.17
CA ARG A 29 -11.98 -21.00 -24.84
C ARG A 29 -12.86 -20.03 -24.02
N LEU A 30 -12.89 -20.20 -22.69
CA LEU A 30 -13.69 -19.43 -21.71
C LEU A 30 -12.87 -19.06 -20.46
N SER A 31 -11.54 -19.16 -20.48
CA SER A 31 -10.68 -18.96 -19.30
C SER A 31 -9.73 -17.76 -19.41
N CYS A 32 -9.75 -16.92 -18.36
CA CYS A 32 -8.78 -15.85 -18.03
C CYS A 32 -8.78 -14.60 -18.93
N LEU A 33 -9.87 -13.83 -18.93
CA LEU A 33 -9.85 -12.44 -19.41
C LEU A 33 -10.17 -11.48 -18.26
N SER A 34 -9.26 -10.54 -18.02
CA SER A 34 -9.47 -9.40 -17.12
C SER A 34 -10.59 -8.52 -17.69
N ARG A 35 -11.34 -7.84 -16.82
CA ARG A 35 -12.45 -6.96 -17.21
C ARG A 35 -12.12 -5.52 -16.86
N LEU A 36 -12.11 -4.65 -17.86
CA LEU A 36 -11.88 -3.22 -17.72
C LEU A 36 -13.20 -2.46 -17.91
N TYR A 37 -13.60 -1.70 -16.90
CA TYR A 37 -14.81 -0.90 -16.87
C TYR A 37 -14.46 0.59 -16.92
N THR A 38 -15.02 1.30 -17.90
CA THR A 38 -14.79 2.74 -18.13
C THR A 38 -16.10 3.46 -18.46
N GLY A 39 -16.09 4.79 -18.39
CA GLY A 39 -17.29 5.59 -18.59
C GLY A 39 -18.26 5.45 -17.42
N ASN A 40 -17.81 5.80 -16.21
CA ASN A 40 -18.67 5.76 -15.02
C ASN A 40 -19.92 6.62 -15.24
N VAL A 41 -21.10 6.02 -15.08
CA VAL A 41 -22.40 6.68 -15.27
C VAL A 41 -22.94 7.18 -13.93
N ARG A 42 -22.92 6.31 -12.92
CA ARG A 42 -23.36 6.61 -11.54
C ARG A 42 -22.89 5.50 -10.58
N SER A 43 -23.04 5.75 -9.28
CA SER A 43 -22.87 4.76 -8.23
C SER A 43 -24.17 4.59 -7.46
N LEU A 44 -24.51 3.34 -7.12
CA LEU A 44 -25.61 3.00 -6.22
C LEU A 44 -25.02 2.65 -4.84
N HIS A 45 -25.75 2.98 -3.77
CA HIS A 45 -25.26 2.86 -2.41
C HIS A 45 -26.34 2.28 -1.49
N CYS A 46 -25.89 1.52 -0.50
CA CYS A 46 -26.69 0.97 0.59
C CYS A 46 -25.97 1.27 1.90
N PHE A 47 -26.68 1.85 2.87
CA PHE A 47 -26.14 2.20 4.19
C PHE A 47 -26.72 1.30 5.29
N GLU A 48 -27.85 0.65 5.02
CA GLU A 48 -28.52 -0.28 5.94
C GLU A 48 -28.77 -1.61 5.24
N ALA A 49 -28.53 -2.74 5.92
CA ALA A 49 -28.57 -4.06 5.28
C ALA A 49 -29.95 -4.42 4.68
N ASP A 50 -31.03 -3.85 5.19
CA ASP A 50 -32.39 -4.02 4.67
C ASP A 50 -32.62 -3.35 3.30
N GLN A 51 -31.75 -2.42 2.90
CA GLN A 51 -31.77 -1.76 1.58
C GLN A 51 -31.16 -2.64 0.48
N LEU A 52 -30.46 -3.73 0.82
CA LEU A 52 -29.79 -4.58 -0.15
C LEU A 52 -30.72 -5.12 -1.26
N PRO A 53 -31.93 -5.63 -0.99
CA PRO A 53 -32.82 -6.12 -2.05
C PRO A 53 -33.14 -5.05 -3.11
N VAL A 54 -33.40 -3.80 -2.67
CA VAL A 54 -33.66 -2.67 -3.57
C VAL A 54 -32.43 -2.31 -4.39
N LEU A 55 -31.26 -2.29 -3.74
CA LEU A 55 -29.98 -2.03 -4.41
C LEU A 55 -29.69 -3.06 -5.51
N ILE A 56 -29.93 -4.35 -5.24
CA ILE A 56 -29.74 -5.44 -6.20
C ILE A 56 -30.73 -5.34 -7.36
N GLU A 57 -32.00 -5.00 -7.12
CA GLU A 57 -32.99 -4.79 -8.18
C GLU A 57 -32.59 -3.63 -9.10
N GLN A 58 -32.12 -2.52 -8.53
CA GLN A 58 -31.60 -1.37 -9.30
C GLN A 58 -30.38 -1.75 -10.15
N MET A 59 -29.48 -2.58 -9.62
CA MET A 59 -28.36 -3.11 -10.39
C MET A 59 -28.84 -3.99 -11.55
N GLN A 60 -29.75 -4.94 -11.30
CA GLN A 60 -30.30 -5.81 -12.35
C GLN A 60 -31.01 -5.01 -13.44
N GLN A 61 -31.71 -3.95 -13.06
CA GLN A 61 -32.32 -3.03 -14.01
C GLN A 61 -31.28 -2.29 -14.86
N ALA A 62 -30.21 -1.78 -14.25
CA ALA A 62 -29.11 -1.15 -14.97
C ALA A 62 -28.41 -2.12 -15.94
N LEU A 63 -28.22 -3.39 -15.54
CA LEU A 63 -27.67 -4.43 -16.41
C LEU A 63 -28.59 -4.71 -17.61
N ARG A 64 -29.92 -4.72 -17.43
CA ARG A 64 -30.90 -4.83 -18.52
C ARG A 64 -30.88 -3.62 -19.46
N GLU A 65 -30.51 -2.45 -18.95
CA GLU A 65 -30.31 -1.21 -19.74
C GLU A 65 -28.97 -1.19 -20.50
N GLY A 66 -28.17 -2.26 -20.39
CA GLY A 66 -26.87 -2.38 -21.08
C GLY A 66 -25.70 -1.73 -20.33
N LEU A 67 -25.90 -1.31 -19.08
CA LEU A 67 -24.79 -0.88 -18.22
C LEU A 67 -24.06 -2.09 -17.64
N HIS A 68 -22.85 -1.84 -17.14
CA HIS A 68 -22.00 -2.86 -16.53
C HIS A 68 -21.76 -2.54 -15.05
N ALA A 69 -21.80 -3.56 -14.19
CA ALA A 69 -21.74 -3.38 -12.74
C ALA A 69 -20.46 -3.97 -12.11
N VAL A 70 -19.83 -3.17 -11.25
CA VAL A 70 -18.77 -3.61 -10.33
C VAL A 70 -19.23 -3.31 -8.90
N THR A 71 -19.08 -4.28 -8.00
CA THR A 71 -19.58 -4.21 -6.63
C THR A 71 -18.45 -4.16 -5.62
N LEU A 72 -18.67 -3.38 -4.57
CA LEU A 72 -17.82 -3.23 -3.39
C LEU A 72 -18.71 -3.41 -2.17
N PHE A 73 -18.67 -4.60 -1.55
CA PHE A 73 -19.43 -4.91 -0.36
C PHE A 73 -18.50 -4.96 0.84
N THR A 74 -18.86 -4.24 1.89
CA THR A 74 -18.12 -4.24 3.16
C THR A 74 -18.47 -5.47 4.00
N TYR A 75 -17.57 -5.90 4.86
CA TYR A 75 -17.82 -6.96 5.83
C TYR A 75 -19.04 -6.68 6.72
N GLU A 76 -19.24 -5.41 7.10
CA GLU A 76 -20.32 -4.95 7.97
C GLU A 76 -21.71 -5.16 7.35
N LEU A 77 -21.83 -5.22 6.02
CA LEU A 77 -23.07 -5.65 5.36
C LEU A 77 -23.49 -7.04 5.88
N GLY A 78 -22.52 -7.93 6.07
CA GLY A 78 -22.74 -9.27 6.61
C GLY A 78 -23.23 -9.29 8.05
N ILE A 79 -22.72 -8.39 8.89
CA ILE A 79 -23.19 -8.21 10.27
C ILE A 79 -24.69 -7.89 10.26
N GLY A 80 -25.10 -6.93 9.42
CA GLY A 80 -26.50 -6.53 9.27
C GLY A 80 -27.38 -7.65 8.71
N LEU A 81 -26.96 -8.34 7.65
CA LEU A 81 -27.72 -9.45 7.05
C LEU A 81 -27.92 -10.64 7.99
N GLN A 82 -26.97 -10.86 8.90
CA GLN A 82 -27.03 -11.91 9.91
C GLN A 82 -27.66 -11.43 11.22
N HIS A 83 -28.16 -10.19 11.27
CA HIS A 83 -28.84 -9.56 12.42
C HIS A 83 -28.01 -9.54 13.70
N VAL A 84 -26.67 -9.46 13.56
CA VAL A 84 -25.76 -9.29 14.68
C VAL A 84 -25.80 -7.83 15.13
N ARG A 85 -26.01 -7.59 16.42
CA ARG A 85 -26.00 -6.23 16.98
C ARG A 85 -24.56 -5.79 17.23
N PRO A 86 -24.05 -4.73 16.57
CA PRO A 86 -22.70 -4.24 16.82
C PRO A 86 -22.61 -3.55 18.18
N ARG A 87 -21.46 -3.68 18.83
CA ARG A 87 -21.13 -3.09 20.14
C ARG A 87 -21.01 -1.58 20.07
N GLN A 88 -20.48 -1.06 18.96
CA GLN A 88 -20.43 0.37 18.68
C GLN A 88 -21.35 0.67 17.50
N GLN A 89 -22.33 1.56 17.71
CA GLN A 89 -22.97 2.27 16.61
C GLN A 89 -21.94 3.25 16.07
N VAL A 90 -21.03 2.76 15.23
CA VAL A 90 -20.18 3.63 14.44
C VAL A 90 -21.11 4.42 13.54
N VAL A 91 -21.08 5.75 13.61
CA VAL A 91 -21.73 6.59 12.60
C VAL A 91 -20.98 6.32 11.29
N GLN A 92 -21.48 5.38 10.49
CA GLN A 92 -20.83 4.98 9.26
C GLN A 92 -20.99 6.11 8.23
N ALA A 93 -19.90 6.82 7.96
CA ALA A 93 -19.84 7.77 6.86
C ALA A 93 -19.73 7.07 5.49
N LEU A 94 -19.41 5.77 5.48
CA LEU A 94 -19.21 4.96 4.27
C LEU A 94 -20.38 3.99 4.06
N PRO A 95 -20.75 3.68 2.80
CA PRO A 95 -21.83 2.74 2.49
C PRO A 95 -21.43 1.28 2.83
N LEU A 96 -22.40 0.49 3.31
CA LEU A 96 -22.26 -0.96 3.51
C LEU A 96 -22.06 -1.71 2.19
N ALA A 97 -22.70 -1.24 1.12
CA ALA A 97 -22.51 -1.74 -0.23
C ALA A 97 -22.53 -0.60 -1.25
N GLN A 98 -21.62 -0.68 -2.22
CA GLN A 98 -21.54 0.23 -3.36
C GLN A 98 -21.52 -0.55 -4.67
N ILE A 99 -22.27 -0.08 -5.66
CA ILE A 99 -22.30 -0.64 -7.02
C ILE A 99 -21.95 0.47 -8.00
N LEU A 100 -20.80 0.34 -8.66
CA LEU A 100 -20.34 1.23 -9.70
C LEU A 100 -20.94 0.79 -11.03
N LEU A 101 -21.62 1.71 -11.73
CA LEU A 101 -22.22 1.45 -13.04
C LEU A 101 -21.43 2.16 -14.14
N PHE A 102 -21.09 1.42 -15.19
CA PHE A 102 -20.25 1.85 -16.29
C PHE A 102 -20.96 1.65 -17.64
N SER A 103 -20.65 2.50 -18.62
CA SER A 103 -21.17 2.34 -19.98
C SER A 103 -20.40 1.31 -20.80
N ASN A 104 -19.14 1.04 -20.45
CA ASN A 104 -18.25 0.15 -21.21
C ASN A 104 -17.66 -0.95 -20.32
N CYS A 105 -17.53 -2.16 -20.87
CA CYS A 105 -16.76 -3.26 -20.29
C CYS A 105 -15.94 -3.95 -21.40
N GLU A 106 -14.62 -3.80 -21.34
CA GLU A 106 -13.67 -4.44 -22.24
C GLU A 106 -13.07 -5.69 -21.58
N HIS A 107 -12.83 -6.73 -22.37
CA HIS A 107 -12.17 -7.95 -21.89
C HIS A 107 -10.73 -7.94 -22.41
N LEU A 108 -9.77 -7.97 -21.49
CA LEU A 108 -8.35 -7.83 -21.78
C LEU A 108 -7.59 -9.09 -21.39
N ASN A 109 -6.63 -9.49 -22.21
CA ASN A 109 -5.61 -10.45 -21.80
C ASN A 109 -4.50 -9.78 -20.99
N ASP A 110 -3.59 -10.58 -20.42
CA ASP A 110 -2.50 -10.12 -19.55
C ASP A 110 -1.62 -9.02 -20.20
N ALA A 111 -1.25 -9.17 -21.47
CA ALA A 111 -0.42 -8.20 -22.18
C ALA A 111 -1.16 -6.88 -22.47
N GLU A 112 -2.47 -6.95 -22.74
CA GLU A 112 -3.32 -5.78 -22.94
C GLU A 112 -3.52 -5.01 -21.63
N VAL A 113 -3.66 -5.70 -20.49
CA VAL A 113 -3.69 -5.08 -19.16
C VAL A 113 -2.38 -4.33 -18.88
N ASP A 114 -1.23 -4.96 -19.12
CA ASP A 114 0.07 -4.32 -18.91
C ASP A 114 0.27 -3.08 -19.78
N ALA A 115 -0.15 -3.14 -21.05
CA ALA A 115 -0.09 -2.01 -21.97
C ALA A 115 -0.99 -0.85 -21.50
N TRP A 116 -2.20 -1.17 -21.05
CA TRP A 116 -3.15 -0.19 -20.53
C TRP A 116 -2.66 0.49 -19.25
N LEU A 117 -2.09 -0.29 -18.31
CA LEU A 117 -1.49 0.22 -17.08
C LEU A 117 -0.29 1.14 -17.37
N ALA A 118 0.58 0.75 -18.32
CA ALA A 118 1.73 1.55 -18.73
C ALA A 118 1.30 2.89 -19.37
N GLN A 119 0.27 2.87 -20.22
CA GLN A 119 -0.27 4.08 -20.83
C GLN A 119 -0.85 5.04 -19.78
N ARG A 120 -1.64 4.53 -18.82
CA ARG A 120 -2.18 5.36 -17.74
C ARG A 120 -1.09 5.93 -16.84
N GLN A 121 -0.11 5.12 -16.45
CA GLN A 121 1.03 5.59 -15.68
C GLN A 121 1.75 6.73 -16.41
N ALA A 122 2.00 6.61 -17.72
CA ALA A 122 2.64 7.66 -18.51
C ALA A 122 1.81 8.95 -18.57
N ALA A 123 0.48 8.85 -18.64
CA ALA A 123 -0.40 10.02 -18.61
C ALA A 123 -0.40 10.76 -17.26
N GLU A 124 -0.21 10.02 -16.16
CA GLU A 124 -0.13 10.56 -14.79
C GLU A 124 1.27 11.09 -14.41
N SER A 125 2.32 10.65 -15.12
CA SER A 125 3.74 10.88 -14.76
C SER A 125 4.27 12.29 -15.01
N ASN A 126 3.45 13.26 -15.41
CA ASN A 126 3.89 14.64 -15.65
C ASN A 126 4.40 15.38 -14.38
N GLN A 127 4.38 14.76 -13.18
CA GLN A 127 4.71 15.45 -11.93
C GLN A 127 5.59 14.69 -10.90
N ALA A 128 5.91 13.40 -11.07
CA ALA A 128 6.69 12.64 -10.06
C ALA A 128 7.99 12.05 -10.65
N GLU A 129 9.14 12.48 -10.11
CA GLU A 129 10.47 11.92 -10.45
C GLU A 129 10.74 10.55 -9.82
N ALA A 130 9.92 10.16 -8.84
CA ALA A 130 10.02 8.88 -8.16
C ALA A 130 8.95 7.90 -8.63
N GLY A 131 9.26 6.60 -8.56
CA GLY A 131 8.28 5.53 -8.69
C GLY A 131 7.17 5.61 -7.63
N ALA A 132 6.21 4.68 -7.68
CA ALA A 132 5.23 4.54 -6.62
C ALA A 132 5.74 3.66 -5.48
N GLY A 133 5.14 3.79 -4.30
CA GLY A 133 5.42 2.86 -3.22
C GLY A 133 4.71 3.19 -1.91
N ILE A 134 5.04 2.41 -0.89
CA ILE A 134 4.44 2.45 0.44
C ILE A 134 5.52 2.83 1.45
N ALA A 135 5.16 3.71 2.37
CA ALA A 135 5.98 4.18 3.47
C ALA A 135 5.16 4.24 4.76
N ASN A 136 5.84 4.44 5.89
CA ASN A 136 5.26 4.68 7.21
C ASN A 136 4.24 3.62 7.63
N LEU A 137 4.59 2.34 7.40
CA LEU A 137 3.72 1.21 7.73
C LEU A 137 3.63 1.03 9.25
N GLN A 138 2.42 1.11 9.79
CA GLN A 138 2.15 1.00 11.22
C GLN A 138 0.94 0.09 11.49
N PRO A 139 1.07 -0.94 12.34
CA PRO A 139 -0.08 -1.69 12.82
C PRO A 139 -0.88 -0.86 13.84
N ASN A 140 -2.21 -0.94 13.80
CA ASN A 140 -3.09 -0.33 14.80
C ASN A 140 -3.18 -1.16 16.10
N VAL A 141 -2.59 -2.35 16.13
CA VAL A 141 -2.53 -3.28 17.26
C VAL A 141 -1.07 -3.62 17.55
N SER A 142 -0.66 -3.46 18.80
CA SER A 142 0.66 -3.90 19.30
C SER A 142 0.71 -5.42 19.49
N ALA A 143 1.91 -6.00 19.56
CA ALA A 143 2.09 -7.43 19.80
C ALA A 143 1.46 -7.88 21.13
N GLU A 144 1.51 -7.03 22.16
CA GLU A 144 0.90 -7.28 23.47
C GLU A 144 -0.62 -7.29 23.39
N GLN A 145 -1.22 -6.32 22.67
CA GLN A 145 -2.66 -6.28 22.44
C GLN A 145 -3.13 -7.48 21.59
N PHE A 146 -2.34 -7.87 20.58
CA PHE A 146 -2.60 -9.06 19.78
C PHE A 146 -2.63 -10.31 20.67
N ALA A 147 -1.59 -10.53 21.48
CA ALA A 147 -1.51 -11.67 22.40
C ALA A 147 -2.67 -11.71 23.40
N ALA A 148 -3.08 -10.54 23.93
CA ALA A 148 -4.24 -10.45 24.81
C ALA A 148 -5.56 -10.81 24.10
N ALA A 149 -5.72 -10.45 22.83
CA ALA A 149 -6.87 -10.85 22.03
C ALA A 149 -6.88 -12.36 21.77
N ILE A 150 -5.73 -12.96 21.43
CA ILE A 150 -5.61 -14.43 21.25
C ILE A 150 -5.98 -15.18 22.53
N ALA A 151 -5.51 -14.72 23.69
CA ALA A 151 -5.88 -15.33 24.97
C ALA A 151 -7.39 -15.31 25.24
N LYS A 152 -8.09 -14.22 24.87
CA LYS A 152 -9.55 -14.16 24.95
C LYS A 152 -10.23 -15.09 23.96
N ILE A 153 -9.71 -15.22 22.74
CA ILE A 153 -10.22 -16.16 21.74
C ILE A 153 -10.10 -17.59 22.24
N HIS A 154 -8.97 -17.97 22.85
CA HIS A 154 -8.79 -19.29 23.45
C HIS A 154 -9.84 -19.54 24.54
N ALA A 155 -10.09 -18.57 25.42
CA ALA A 155 -11.14 -18.69 26.43
C ALA A 155 -12.54 -18.91 25.81
N TYR A 156 -12.85 -18.24 24.69
CA TYR A 156 -14.09 -18.49 23.95
C TYR A 156 -14.15 -19.89 23.32
N ILE A 157 -13.03 -20.37 22.79
CA ILE A 157 -12.94 -21.73 22.22
C ILE A 157 -13.10 -22.79 23.31
N GLU A 158 -12.41 -22.63 24.44
CA GLU A 158 -12.48 -23.52 25.61
C GLU A 158 -13.87 -23.58 26.22
N ALA A 159 -14.60 -22.45 26.20
CA ALA A 159 -15.99 -22.38 26.63
C ALA A 159 -16.97 -23.03 25.63
N GLY A 160 -16.53 -23.38 24.42
CA GLY A 160 -17.36 -23.95 23.36
C GLY A 160 -18.21 -22.93 22.60
N ASP A 161 -17.91 -21.63 22.73
CA ASP A 161 -18.64 -20.57 22.00
C ASP A 161 -18.31 -20.57 20.50
N THR A 162 -17.09 -20.98 20.14
CA THR A 162 -16.57 -20.99 18.78
C THR A 162 -15.48 -22.04 18.61
N TYR A 163 -15.23 -22.47 17.38
CA TYR A 163 -14.15 -23.40 17.02
C TYR A 163 -12.97 -22.68 16.37
N GLN A 164 -13.24 -21.57 15.69
CA GLN A 164 -12.24 -20.77 15.01
C GLN A 164 -12.72 -19.32 14.94
N VAL A 165 -11.80 -18.38 15.17
CA VAL A 165 -12.02 -16.94 14.96
C VAL A 165 -10.96 -16.43 14.01
N ASN A 166 -11.35 -15.83 12.89
CA ASN A 166 -10.40 -15.08 12.07
C ASN A 166 -10.22 -13.70 12.70
N TYR A 167 -9.17 -13.51 13.50
CA TYR A 167 -8.86 -12.25 14.16
C TYR A 167 -8.01 -11.37 13.27
N THR A 168 -8.40 -10.11 13.12
CA THR A 168 -7.77 -9.19 12.19
C THR A 168 -7.47 -7.84 12.83
N TYR A 169 -6.48 -7.15 12.26
CA TYR A 169 -6.10 -5.79 12.60
C TYR A 169 -5.76 -5.01 11.32
N ARG A 170 -5.45 -3.71 11.44
CA ARG A 170 -5.18 -2.83 10.31
C ARG A 170 -3.70 -2.43 10.28
N LEU A 171 -3.16 -2.42 9.08
CA LEU A 171 -1.92 -1.77 8.74
C LEU A 171 -2.25 -0.45 8.06
N ARG A 172 -1.81 0.66 8.64
CA ARG A 172 -1.94 2.01 8.09
C ARG A 172 -0.61 2.45 7.51
N PHE A 173 -0.65 3.16 6.40
CA PHE A 173 0.56 3.54 5.68
C PHE A 173 0.34 4.75 4.79
N ASP A 174 1.45 5.28 4.29
CA ASP A 174 1.54 6.34 3.31
C ASP A 174 1.84 5.75 1.94
N VAL A 175 1.14 6.22 0.90
CA VAL A 175 1.39 5.86 -0.50
C VAL A 175 1.90 7.08 -1.23
N TYR A 176 3.07 6.97 -1.84
CA TYR A 176 3.60 7.95 -2.78
C TYR A 176 3.49 7.43 -4.22
N GLY A 177 3.40 8.36 -5.18
CA GLY A 177 3.12 8.03 -6.57
C GLY A 177 1.63 7.71 -6.81
N SER A 178 1.29 7.28 -8.02
CA SER A 178 -0.11 7.02 -8.39
C SER A 178 -0.57 5.61 -8.01
N PRO A 179 -1.88 5.41 -7.72
CA PRO A 179 -2.45 4.08 -7.51
C PRO A 179 -2.21 3.12 -8.68
N VAL A 180 -2.20 3.63 -9.92
CA VAL A 180 -1.91 2.83 -11.13
C VAL A 180 -0.47 2.30 -11.10
N ALA A 181 0.50 3.17 -10.82
CA ALA A 181 1.91 2.78 -10.72
C ALA A 181 2.14 1.80 -9.56
N LEU A 182 1.48 2.02 -8.41
CA LEU A 182 1.53 1.09 -7.28
C LEU A 182 0.96 -0.28 -7.66
N TYR A 183 -0.23 -0.31 -8.27
CA TYR A 183 -0.85 -1.57 -8.70
C TYR A 183 0.04 -2.33 -9.67
N ARG A 184 0.65 -1.66 -10.64
CA ARG A 184 1.55 -2.29 -11.62
C ARG A 184 2.76 -2.96 -10.96
N GLN A 185 3.38 -2.31 -9.97
CA GLN A 185 4.48 -2.91 -9.19
C GLN A 185 4.01 -4.12 -8.36
N LEU A 186 2.85 -3.97 -7.70
CA LEU A 186 2.28 -5.00 -6.85
C LEU A 186 1.80 -6.24 -7.63
N ARG A 187 1.19 -6.02 -8.81
CA ARG A 187 0.75 -7.05 -9.76
C ARG A 187 1.90 -7.98 -10.16
N LEU A 188 3.08 -7.41 -10.47
CA LEU A 188 4.28 -8.19 -10.80
C LEU A 188 4.81 -9.01 -9.62
N ARG A 189 4.71 -8.47 -8.40
CA ARG A 189 5.22 -9.12 -7.18
C ARG A 189 4.29 -10.24 -6.68
N GLN A 190 2.98 -10.05 -6.84
CA GLN A 190 1.96 -11.00 -6.41
C GLN A 190 0.90 -11.19 -7.51
N PRO A 191 1.19 -12.01 -8.52
CA PRO A 191 0.20 -12.35 -9.52
C PRO A 191 -0.94 -13.16 -8.88
N VAL A 192 -2.19 -12.76 -9.11
CA VAL A 192 -3.37 -13.38 -8.49
C VAL A 192 -4.56 -13.46 -9.46
N PRO A 193 -5.48 -14.43 -9.27
CA PRO A 193 -6.65 -14.61 -10.14
C PRO A 193 -7.78 -13.59 -9.94
N TYR A 194 -7.79 -12.84 -8.83
CA TYR A 194 -8.85 -11.89 -8.49
C TYR A 194 -8.28 -10.53 -8.04
N GLY A 195 -7.27 -10.05 -8.76
CA GLY A 195 -6.74 -8.71 -8.58
C GLY A 195 -7.75 -7.63 -8.94
N SER A 196 -7.61 -6.43 -8.38
CA SER A 196 -8.42 -5.29 -8.83
C SER A 196 -7.74 -3.94 -8.62
N LEU A 197 -7.88 -3.05 -9.59
CA LEU A 197 -7.56 -1.62 -9.45
C LEU A 197 -8.83 -0.81 -9.73
N ILE A 198 -9.36 -0.14 -8.72
CA ILE A 198 -10.59 0.65 -8.84
C ILE A 198 -10.29 2.07 -8.38
N GLN A 199 -10.51 3.04 -9.26
CA GLN A 199 -10.42 4.46 -8.96
C GLN A 199 -11.83 5.03 -8.81
N LEU A 200 -12.13 5.60 -7.65
CA LEU A 200 -13.44 6.19 -7.35
C LEU A 200 -13.48 7.67 -7.75
N ALA A 201 -14.70 8.16 -7.99
CA ALA A 201 -14.94 9.54 -8.44
C ALA A 201 -14.51 10.60 -7.40
N ASP A 202 -14.55 10.27 -6.11
CA ASP A 202 -14.08 11.13 -5.02
C ASP A 202 -12.54 11.19 -4.90
N GLY A 203 -11.82 10.40 -5.71
CA GLY A 203 -10.37 10.31 -5.73
C GLY A 203 -9.80 9.19 -4.86
N ALA A 204 -10.61 8.49 -4.06
CA ALA A 204 -10.19 7.27 -3.35
C ALA A 204 -9.95 6.10 -4.33
N ALA A 205 -9.20 5.09 -3.91
CA ALA A 205 -8.88 3.95 -4.76
C ALA A 205 -8.81 2.63 -3.97
N VAL A 206 -9.08 1.52 -4.67
CA VAL A 206 -8.90 0.16 -4.18
C VAL A 206 -7.81 -0.52 -5.00
N VAL A 207 -6.81 -1.08 -4.33
CA VAL A 207 -5.76 -1.91 -4.93
C VAL A 207 -5.82 -3.28 -4.26
N SER A 208 -6.33 -4.29 -4.96
CA SER A 208 -6.52 -5.64 -4.45
C SER A 208 -5.58 -6.63 -5.13
N LEU A 209 -4.93 -7.47 -4.33
CA LEU A 209 -4.16 -8.63 -4.77
C LEU A 209 -4.79 -9.90 -4.18
N SER A 210 -6.11 -10.03 -4.29
CA SER A 210 -6.82 -11.17 -3.71
C SER A 210 -6.61 -12.44 -4.54
N PRO A 211 -6.18 -13.54 -3.91
CA PRO A 211 -6.16 -14.85 -4.54
C PRO A 211 -7.47 -15.64 -4.32
N GLU A 212 -8.39 -15.18 -3.45
CA GLU A 212 -9.48 -16.01 -2.94
C GLU A 212 -10.81 -15.73 -3.63
N LEU A 213 -11.41 -16.78 -4.18
CA LEU A 213 -12.78 -16.78 -4.68
C LEU A 213 -13.74 -16.82 -3.49
N PHE A 214 -14.64 -15.84 -3.39
CA PHE A 214 -15.77 -15.96 -2.48
C PHE A 214 -16.80 -16.92 -3.07
N VAL A 215 -17.38 -16.56 -4.21
CA VAL A 215 -18.32 -17.40 -4.95
C VAL A 215 -18.39 -16.97 -6.42
N ARG A 216 -18.53 -17.95 -7.31
CA ARG A 216 -18.85 -17.73 -8.73
C ARG A 216 -20.17 -18.42 -9.06
N HIS A 217 -21.02 -17.74 -9.80
CA HIS A 217 -22.17 -18.32 -10.46
C HIS A 217 -21.89 -18.44 -11.96
N ALA A 218 -22.09 -19.63 -12.51
CA ALA A 218 -22.02 -19.88 -13.94
C ALA A 218 -23.15 -20.84 -14.34
N ALA A 219 -24.08 -20.38 -15.19
CA ALA A 219 -25.15 -21.20 -15.75
C ALA A 219 -25.95 -22.01 -14.69
N GLY A 220 -26.32 -21.38 -13.58
CA GLY A 220 -27.10 -22.00 -12.50
C GLY A 220 -26.26 -22.70 -11.41
N VAL A 221 -24.95 -22.85 -11.60
CA VAL A 221 -24.06 -23.51 -10.64
C VAL A 221 -23.29 -22.47 -9.82
N LEU A 222 -23.43 -22.52 -8.50
CA LEU A 222 -22.56 -21.81 -7.57
C LEU A 222 -21.33 -22.66 -7.28
N THR A 223 -20.16 -22.02 -7.32
CA THR A 223 -18.87 -22.60 -6.97
C THR A 223 -18.17 -21.72 -5.94
N ALA A 224 -17.74 -22.32 -4.83
CA ALA A 224 -16.85 -21.72 -3.85
C ALA A 224 -15.56 -22.55 -3.75
N ARG A 225 -14.42 -21.88 -3.58
CA ARG A 225 -13.10 -22.54 -3.52
C ARG A 225 -12.32 -22.08 -2.28
N PRO A 226 -12.66 -22.58 -1.07
CA PRO A 226 -11.90 -22.26 0.13
C PRO A 226 -10.44 -22.67 -0.01
N MET A 227 -9.55 -21.82 0.52
CA MET A 227 -8.11 -22.02 0.49
C MET A 227 -7.56 -22.02 1.92
N LYS A 228 -6.93 -23.13 2.31
CA LYS A 228 -6.28 -23.29 3.63
C LYS A 228 -5.08 -24.20 3.48
N GLY A 229 -3.94 -23.82 4.07
CA GLY A 229 -2.66 -24.50 3.92
C GLY A 229 -1.85 -23.96 2.74
N THR A 230 -0.66 -23.44 3.03
CA THR A 230 0.26 -22.88 2.05
C THR A 230 1.68 -23.38 2.36
N ALA A 231 2.42 -23.75 1.33
CA ALA A 231 3.84 -24.06 1.43
C ALA A 231 4.63 -23.25 0.39
N ALA A 232 5.90 -22.96 0.65
CA ALA A 232 6.77 -22.34 -0.35
C ALA A 232 7.07 -23.35 -1.46
N ALA A 233 6.93 -22.94 -2.72
CA ALA A 233 7.45 -23.70 -3.84
C ALA A 233 8.97 -23.47 -3.93
N SER A 234 9.74 -24.54 -4.07
CA SER A 234 11.20 -24.48 -4.22
C SER A 234 11.64 -24.23 -5.66
N GLY A 235 10.72 -24.30 -6.63
CA GLY A 235 11.01 -24.20 -8.05
C GLY A 235 11.60 -25.49 -8.64
N ASN A 236 11.68 -26.55 -7.83
CA ASN A 236 12.08 -27.89 -8.25
C ASN A 236 10.87 -28.82 -8.23
N ALA A 237 10.44 -29.28 -9.41
CA ALA A 237 9.21 -30.05 -9.56
C ALA A 237 9.10 -31.29 -8.65
N GLU A 238 10.22 -31.98 -8.37
CA GLU A 238 10.17 -33.18 -7.51
C GLU A 238 10.08 -32.82 -6.03
N GLN A 239 10.79 -31.77 -5.59
CA GLN A 239 10.66 -31.24 -4.23
C GLN A 239 9.28 -30.65 -3.99
N ASP A 240 8.74 -29.91 -4.97
CA ASP A 240 7.40 -29.33 -4.91
C ASP A 240 6.33 -30.41 -4.88
N ARG A 241 6.51 -31.50 -5.62
CA ARG A 241 5.60 -32.67 -5.56
C ARG A 241 5.62 -33.33 -4.18
N LEU A 242 6.79 -33.45 -3.54
CA LEU A 242 6.91 -33.98 -2.18
C LEU A 242 6.30 -33.03 -1.16
N ALA A 243 6.56 -31.73 -1.26
CA ALA A 243 5.99 -30.70 -0.41
C ALA A 243 4.46 -30.63 -0.55
N ALA A 244 3.94 -30.74 -1.77
CA ALA A 244 2.50 -30.78 -2.03
C ALA A 244 1.85 -32.01 -1.38
N LYS A 245 2.49 -33.19 -1.48
CA LYS A 245 2.00 -34.39 -0.79
C LYS A 245 2.05 -34.26 0.73
N ALA A 246 3.09 -33.64 1.27
CA ALA A 246 3.19 -33.40 2.71
C ALA A 246 2.10 -32.43 3.18
N LEU A 247 1.87 -31.33 2.45
CA LEU A 247 0.81 -30.36 2.76
C LEU A 247 -0.59 -31.00 2.69
N ALA A 248 -0.85 -31.82 1.67
CA ALA A 248 -2.11 -32.55 1.52
C ALA A 248 -2.32 -33.64 2.58
N ALA A 249 -1.27 -34.05 3.29
CA ALA A 249 -1.33 -35.07 4.34
C ALA A 249 -1.25 -34.48 5.75
N ASP A 250 -1.04 -33.17 5.88
CA ASP A 250 -0.87 -32.51 7.18
C ASP A 250 -2.21 -32.50 7.95
N PRO A 251 -2.29 -33.17 9.13
CA PRO A 251 -3.55 -33.32 9.85
C PRO A 251 -4.21 -31.99 10.26
N LYS A 252 -3.41 -30.97 10.59
CA LYS A 252 -3.91 -29.65 10.99
C LYS A 252 -4.59 -28.96 9.80
N ASN A 253 -3.88 -28.84 8.68
CA ASN A 253 -4.41 -28.21 7.47
C ASN A 253 -5.65 -28.94 6.91
N LEU A 254 -5.66 -30.28 6.97
CA LEU A 254 -6.82 -31.09 6.58
C LEU A 254 -8.06 -30.79 7.45
N ALA A 255 -7.88 -30.75 8.77
CA ALA A 255 -8.98 -30.48 9.70
C ALA A 255 -9.56 -29.07 9.50
N GLU A 256 -8.70 -28.06 9.37
CA GLU A 256 -9.14 -26.68 9.10
C GLU A 256 -9.89 -26.58 7.76
N ASN A 257 -9.34 -27.16 6.69
CA ASN A 257 -9.96 -27.09 5.37
C ASN A 257 -11.31 -27.82 5.35
N LEU A 258 -11.41 -29.00 5.97
CA LEU A 258 -12.66 -29.76 6.07
C LEU A 258 -13.75 -28.98 6.80
N MET A 259 -13.41 -28.34 7.92
CA MET A 259 -14.33 -27.50 8.67
C MET A 259 -14.88 -26.36 7.81
N ILE A 260 -14.03 -25.69 7.02
CA ILE A 260 -14.48 -24.62 6.10
C ILE A 260 -15.35 -25.18 4.97
N VAL A 261 -15.00 -26.34 4.42
CA VAL A 261 -15.82 -27.02 3.40
C VAL A 261 -17.21 -27.31 3.94
N ASP A 262 -17.33 -27.84 5.15
CA ASP A 262 -18.62 -28.13 5.76
C ASP A 262 -19.44 -26.86 6.03
N LEU A 263 -18.79 -25.77 6.47
CA LEU A 263 -19.45 -24.48 6.59
C LEU A 263 -20.02 -24.02 5.24
N LEU A 264 -19.23 -24.06 4.16
CA LEU A 264 -19.68 -23.62 2.84
C LEU A 264 -20.76 -24.54 2.24
N ARG A 265 -20.70 -25.85 2.52
CA ARG A 265 -21.77 -26.79 2.16
C ARG A 265 -23.08 -26.42 2.84
N ASN A 266 -23.05 -26.07 4.13
CA ASN A 266 -24.22 -25.64 4.88
C ASN A 266 -24.79 -24.32 4.34
N ASP A 267 -23.92 -23.36 4.01
CA ASP A 267 -24.32 -22.08 3.42
C ASP A 267 -25.01 -22.27 2.07
N LEU A 268 -24.39 -23.03 1.16
CA LEU A 268 -24.95 -23.34 -0.16
C LEU A 268 -26.24 -24.16 -0.06
N GLY A 269 -26.31 -25.10 0.89
CA GLY A 269 -27.47 -25.98 1.09
C GLY A 269 -28.78 -25.23 1.33
N ARG A 270 -28.74 -24.01 1.87
CA ARG A 270 -29.93 -23.16 2.10
C ARG A 270 -30.62 -22.72 0.81
N ILE A 271 -29.85 -22.51 -0.26
CA ILE A 271 -30.30 -21.96 -1.55
C ILE A 271 -30.19 -22.95 -2.71
N ALA A 272 -29.59 -24.12 -2.46
CA ALA A 272 -29.38 -25.15 -3.46
C ALA A 272 -30.61 -26.03 -3.70
N VAL A 273 -30.66 -26.64 -4.88
CA VAL A 273 -31.54 -27.79 -5.17
C VAL A 273 -31.15 -28.93 -4.22
N PRO A 274 -32.10 -29.55 -3.49
CA PRO A 274 -31.80 -30.65 -2.58
C PRO A 274 -30.97 -31.76 -3.26
N GLY A 275 -29.88 -32.19 -2.61
CA GLY A 275 -28.96 -33.20 -3.14
C GLY A 275 -27.97 -32.73 -4.21
N SER A 276 -28.00 -31.45 -4.61
CA SER A 276 -27.05 -30.91 -5.60
C SER A 276 -25.71 -30.45 -5.01
N VAL A 277 -25.61 -30.25 -3.70
CA VAL A 277 -24.38 -29.82 -3.02
C VAL A 277 -23.33 -30.93 -3.09
N ARG A 278 -22.21 -30.68 -3.77
CA ARG A 278 -21.13 -31.64 -4.00
C ARG A 278 -19.76 -31.02 -3.70
N VAL A 279 -18.80 -31.86 -3.37
CA VAL A 279 -17.39 -31.49 -3.18
C VAL A 279 -16.56 -32.26 -4.21
N PRO A 280 -16.52 -31.81 -5.49
CA PRO A 280 -15.85 -32.55 -6.56
C PRO A 280 -14.34 -32.70 -6.36
N GLN A 281 -13.70 -31.75 -5.67
CA GLN A 281 -12.28 -31.76 -5.36
C GLN A 281 -12.10 -31.41 -3.89
N LEU A 282 -11.34 -32.21 -3.16
CA LEU A 282 -11.05 -32.00 -1.75
C LEU A 282 -9.54 -32.13 -1.56
N PHE A 283 -8.93 -31.13 -0.91
CA PHE A 283 -7.49 -31.08 -0.61
C PHE A 283 -6.60 -31.08 -1.87
N GLU A 284 -7.04 -30.41 -2.94
CA GLU A 284 -6.26 -30.23 -4.14
C GLU A 284 -5.15 -29.20 -3.90
N VAL A 285 -3.89 -29.63 -3.97
CA VAL A 285 -2.73 -28.74 -3.88
C VAL A 285 -2.32 -28.30 -5.27
N THR A 286 -2.48 -27.01 -5.56
CA THR A 286 -2.08 -26.39 -6.82
C THR A 286 -0.93 -25.42 -6.58
N GLN A 287 0.04 -25.39 -7.50
CA GLN A 287 1.09 -24.39 -7.47
C GLN A 287 0.57 -23.08 -8.06
N PHE A 288 0.65 -22.00 -7.27
CA PHE A 288 0.44 -20.62 -7.72
C PHE A 288 1.77 -19.88 -7.59
N ASN A 289 2.46 -19.69 -8.73
CA ASN A 289 3.76 -19.04 -8.78
C ASN A 289 4.79 -19.69 -7.81
N THR A 290 5.21 -18.96 -6.78
CA THR A 290 6.21 -19.37 -5.78
C THR A 290 5.60 -20.05 -4.55
N VAL A 291 4.30 -20.36 -4.55
CA VAL A 291 3.63 -21.04 -3.43
C VAL A 291 2.80 -22.24 -3.90
N LEU A 292 2.73 -23.26 -3.06
CA LEU A 292 1.79 -24.37 -3.15
C LEU A 292 0.58 -24.02 -2.27
N GLN A 293 -0.61 -24.04 -2.83
CA GLN A 293 -1.85 -23.73 -2.13
C GLN A 293 -2.78 -24.93 -2.15
N MET A 294 -3.25 -25.34 -0.97
CA MET A 294 -4.31 -26.33 -0.88
C MET A 294 -5.68 -25.65 -0.99
N THR A 295 -6.53 -26.21 -1.84
CA THR A 295 -7.88 -25.73 -2.16
C THR A 295 -8.87 -26.90 -2.15
N SER A 296 -10.12 -26.60 -1.83
CA SER A 296 -11.23 -27.54 -1.99
C SER A 296 -12.33 -26.86 -2.77
N THR A 297 -13.05 -27.58 -3.63
CA THR A 297 -14.10 -27.02 -4.48
C THR A 297 -15.45 -27.50 -3.96
N VAL A 298 -16.35 -26.57 -3.63
CA VAL A 298 -17.74 -26.86 -3.25
C VAL A 298 -18.67 -26.29 -4.31
N GLN A 299 -19.58 -27.10 -4.82
CA GLN A 299 -20.53 -26.73 -5.86
C GLN A 299 -21.96 -27.04 -5.49
N ALA A 300 -22.89 -26.23 -5.97
CA ALA A 300 -24.32 -26.47 -5.82
C ALA A 300 -25.12 -25.87 -6.96
N GLN A 301 -26.21 -26.52 -7.35
CA GLN A 301 -27.18 -25.97 -8.30
C GLN A 301 -28.13 -25.05 -7.53
N VAL A 302 -28.27 -23.78 -7.95
CA VAL A 302 -29.22 -22.85 -7.34
C VAL A 302 -30.65 -23.24 -7.72
N ARG A 303 -31.60 -23.08 -6.81
CA ARG A 303 -33.03 -23.25 -7.13
C ARG A 303 -33.55 -22.07 -7.96
N ASP A 304 -34.46 -22.35 -8.89
CA ASP A 304 -35.03 -21.36 -9.81
C ASP A 304 -35.89 -20.29 -9.12
N ASP A 305 -36.34 -20.55 -7.88
CA ASP A 305 -37.16 -19.62 -7.08
C ASP A 305 -36.34 -18.61 -6.28
N VAL A 306 -35.01 -18.80 -6.19
CA VAL A 306 -34.11 -17.98 -5.36
C VAL A 306 -33.73 -16.69 -6.10
N SER A 307 -33.91 -15.54 -5.44
CA SER A 307 -33.44 -14.24 -5.93
C SER A 307 -31.94 -14.04 -5.68
N LEU A 308 -31.32 -13.13 -6.44
CA LEU A 308 -29.91 -12.78 -6.21
C LEU A 308 -29.66 -12.21 -4.80
N SER A 309 -30.59 -11.42 -4.28
CA SER A 309 -30.54 -10.93 -2.90
C SER A 309 -30.54 -12.06 -1.87
N ALA A 310 -31.34 -13.11 -2.09
CA ALA A 310 -31.38 -14.29 -1.22
C ALA A 310 -30.08 -15.12 -1.31
N VAL A 311 -29.45 -15.20 -2.50
CA VAL A 311 -28.11 -15.80 -2.65
C VAL A 311 -27.09 -15.06 -1.78
N ILE A 312 -27.02 -13.72 -1.91
CA ILE A 312 -26.07 -12.91 -1.14
C ILE A 312 -26.35 -13.05 0.37
N GLN A 313 -27.61 -12.96 0.80
CA GLN A 313 -28.00 -13.09 2.20
C GLN A 313 -27.63 -14.46 2.79
N ALA A 314 -27.74 -15.53 2.02
CA ALA A 314 -27.39 -16.87 2.50
C ALA A 314 -25.87 -17.08 2.64
N LEU A 315 -25.06 -16.49 1.75
CA LEU A 315 -23.62 -16.75 1.69
C LEU A 315 -22.79 -15.75 2.51
N TYR A 316 -23.28 -14.53 2.71
CA TYR A 316 -22.48 -13.41 3.23
C TYR A 316 -22.56 -13.23 4.76
N PRO A 317 -21.45 -12.85 5.45
CA PRO A 317 -20.10 -12.72 4.93
C PRO A 317 -19.44 -14.08 4.71
N CYS A 318 -18.32 -14.10 3.98
CA CYS A 318 -17.63 -15.34 3.66
C CYS A 318 -17.23 -16.10 4.95
N GLY A 319 -17.52 -17.40 5.00
CA GLY A 319 -17.25 -18.20 6.19
C GLY A 319 -15.76 -18.41 6.48
N SER A 320 -14.93 -18.53 5.43
CA SER A 320 -13.49 -18.82 5.52
C SER A 320 -12.69 -17.73 6.26
N ILE A 321 -13.16 -16.49 6.21
CA ILE A 321 -12.54 -15.30 6.82
C ILE A 321 -13.31 -14.76 8.04
N THR A 322 -14.27 -15.53 8.55
CA THR A 322 -15.03 -15.21 9.77
C THR A 322 -14.69 -16.24 10.85
N GLY A 323 -15.06 -17.50 10.61
CA GLY A 323 -14.96 -18.59 11.58
C GLY A 323 -16.33 -19.23 11.86
N ALA A 324 -16.34 -20.20 12.78
CA ALA A 324 -17.48 -21.09 12.99
C ALA A 324 -17.76 -21.31 14.49
N PRO A 325 -19.04 -21.30 14.95
CA PRO A 325 -20.26 -20.95 14.22
C PRO A 325 -20.34 -19.46 13.84
N LYS A 326 -20.70 -19.16 12.57
CA LYS A 326 -20.61 -17.83 11.95
C LYS A 326 -21.18 -16.70 12.82
N HIS A 327 -22.43 -16.85 13.29
CA HIS A 327 -23.12 -15.80 14.05
C HIS A 327 -22.42 -15.44 15.38
N ARG A 328 -22.02 -16.44 16.16
CA ARG A 328 -21.32 -16.21 17.44
C ARG A 328 -19.92 -15.66 17.22
N THR A 329 -19.20 -16.17 16.21
CA THR A 329 -17.88 -15.66 15.86
C THR A 329 -17.89 -14.19 15.45
N MET A 330 -18.90 -13.73 14.71
CA MET A 330 -19.04 -12.30 14.35
C MET A 330 -19.18 -11.39 15.59
N GLN A 331 -19.90 -11.84 16.64
CA GLN A 331 -20.01 -11.10 17.89
C GLN A 331 -18.66 -11.01 18.63
N ILE A 332 -17.89 -12.10 18.61
CA ILE A 332 -16.55 -12.13 19.22
C ILE A 332 -15.60 -11.21 18.45
N ILE A 333 -15.66 -11.21 17.11
CA ILE A 333 -14.88 -10.31 16.26
C ILE A 333 -15.18 -8.84 16.61
N ASP A 334 -16.46 -8.47 16.65
CA ASP A 334 -16.90 -7.11 17.00
C ASP A 334 -16.53 -6.69 18.44
N GLU A 335 -16.36 -7.64 19.35
CA GLU A 335 -15.86 -7.36 20.70
C GLU A 335 -14.34 -7.09 20.73
N LEU A 336 -13.57 -7.86 19.95
CA LEU A 336 -12.12 -7.95 20.06
C LEU A 336 -11.36 -7.06 19.08
N GLU A 337 -11.86 -6.86 17.86
CA GLU A 337 -11.21 -6.01 16.86
C GLU A 337 -11.41 -4.52 17.21
N PRO A 338 -10.35 -3.70 17.13
CA PRO A 338 -10.43 -2.30 17.52
C PRO A 338 -11.15 -1.41 16.50
N ASP A 339 -11.17 -1.82 15.24
CA ASP A 339 -11.71 -1.07 14.10
C ASP A 339 -12.57 -2.00 13.21
N PRO A 340 -13.61 -1.47 12.54
CA PRO A 340 -14.36 -2.23 11.55
C PRO A 340 -13.46 -2.71 10.39
N ARG A 341 -13.92 -3.70 9.64
CA ARG A 341 -13.18 -4.26 8.48
C ARG A 341 -13.40 -3.48 7.20
N GLY A 342 -14.57 -2.86 7.03
CA GLY A 342 -14.90 -2.16 5.80
C GLY A 342 -14.82 -3.11 4.62
N LEU A 343 -14.17 -2.71 3.52
CA LEU A 343 -14.03 -3.55 2.33
C LEU A 343 -13.21 -4.83 2.60
N TYR A 344 -12.28 -4.81 3.56
CA TYR A 344 -11.45 -5.97 3.89
C TYR A 344 -12.32 -7.14 4.36
N THR A 345 -12.09 -8.32 3.80
CA THR A 345 -12.90 -9.54 4.02
C THR A 345 -14.39 -9.41 3.65
N GLY A 346 -14.74 -8.36 2.90
CA GLY A 346 -16.06 -8.21 2.29
C GLY A 346 -16.19 -8.96 0.96
N ALA A 347 -16.66 -8.28 -0.10
CA ALA A 347 -16.65 -8.81 -1.48
C ALA A 347 -16.38 -7.74 -2.53
N ILE A 348 -15.58 -8.08 -3.55
CA ILE A 348 -15.41 -7.30 -4.78
C ILE A 348 -15.77 -8.19 -5.96
N GLY A 349 -16.48 -7.65 -6.96
CA GLY A 349 -16.69 -8.43 -8.18
C GLY A 349 -17.70 -7.84 -9.15
N TRP A 350 -18.12 -8.66 -10.12
CA TRP A 350 -18.96 -8.27 -11.24
C TRP A 350 -20.22 -9.13 -11.35
N PHE A 351 -21.24 -8.58 -12.01
CA PHE A 351 -22.50 -9.23 -12.35
C PHE A 351 -22.83 -8.97 -13.82
N ASP A 352 -23.21 -10.01 -14.55
CA ASP A 352 -23.69 -9.93 -15.92
C ASP A 352 -25.23 -9.87 -15.96
N ALA A 353 -25.78 -9.42 -17.08
CA ALA A 353 -27.21 -9.36 -17.30
C ALA A 353 -27.87 -10.75 -17.29
N GLU A 354 -29.15 -10.77 -16.95
CA GLU A 354 -29.94 -12.00 -16.85
C GLU A 354 -29.98 -12.75 -18.19
N GLN A 355 -29.77 -14.06 -18.14
CA GLN A 355 -29.89 -14.94 -19.30
C GLN A 355 -31.29 -15.58 -19.34
N ALA A 356 -31.77 -15.93 -20.52
CA ALA A 356 -33.10 -16.54 -20.67
C ALA A 356 -33.23 -17.80 -19.81
N GLY A 357 -34.22 -17.81 -18.92
CA GLY A 357 -34.49 -18.93 -18.01
C GLY A 357 -33.85 -18.81 -16.61
N HIS A 358 -33.06 -17.77 -16.34
CA HIS A 358 -32.45 -17.53 -15.02
C HIS A 358 -32.90 -16.18 -14.43
N ARG A 359 -33.03 -16.10 -13.09
CA ARG A 359 -33.43 -14.88 -12.37
C ARG A 359 -32.33 -13.82 -12.28
N PHE A 360 -31.09 -14.19 -12.54
CA PHE A 360 -29.91 -13.32 -12.52
C PHE A 360 -28.84 -13.89 -13.46
N GLY A 361 -27.94 -13.04 -13.94
CA GLY A 361 -26.84 -13.46 -14.82
C GLY A 361 -25.69 -14.14 -14.08
N ASP A 362 -24.64 -14.46 -14.82
CA ASP A 362 -23.40 -14.95 -14.22
C ASP A 362 -22.75 -13.86 -13.37
N PHE A 363 -22.03 -14.27 -12.33
CA PHE A 363 -21.32 -13.33 -11.46
C PHE A 363 -20.10 -13.98 -10.82
N CYS A 364 -19.16 -13.15 -10.39
CA CYS A 364 -17.97 -13.59 -9.68
C CYS A 364 -17.65 -12.59 -8.59
N LEU A 365 -17.53 -13.06 -7.35
CA LEU A 365 -17.12 -12.28 -6.19
C LEU A 365 -15.84 -12.88 -5.61
N SER A 366 -14.85 -12.05 -5.33
CA SER A 366 -13.65 -12.41 -4.57
C SER A 366 -13.76 -11.94 -3.13
N VAL A 367 -12.97 -12.55 -2.24
CA VAL A 367 -12.81 -12.09 -0.86
C VAL A 367 -11.69 -11.04 -0.84
N PRO A 368 -11.92 -9.76 -0.49
CA PRO A 368 -10.88 -8.73 -0.48
C PRO A 368 -9.89 -8.96 0.65
N ILE A 369 -8.84 -9.71 0.37
CA ILE A 369 -7.66 -9.92 1.20
C ILE A 369 -6.44 -9.46 0.40
N ARG A 370 -5.40 -8.99 1.08
CA ARG A 370 -4.29 -8.25 0.43
C ARG A 370 -4.82 -7.08 -0.39
N THR A 371 -5.81 -6.38 0.17
CA THR A 371 -6.53 -5.28 -0.45
C THR A 371 -6.25 -3.99 0.30
N LEU A 372 -5.69 -3.01 -0.40
CA LEU A 372 -5.39 -1.69 0.09
C LEU A 372 -6.56 -0.77 -0.25
N TRP A 373 -7.09 -0.10 0.76
CA TRP A 373 -7.97 1.05 0.61
C TRP A 373 -7.12 2.32 0.67
N LEU A 374 -7.18 3.14 -0.37
CA LEU A 374 -6.42 4.39 -0.49
C LEU A 374 -7.39 5.56 -0.44
N GLN A 375 -7.13 6.51 0.46
CA GLN A 375 -7.91 7.74 0.51
C GLN A 375 -7.63 8.62 -0.73
N ALA A 376 -8.54 9.56 -0.97
CA ALA A 376 -8.28 10.64 -1.91
C ALA A 376 -6.99 11.39 -1.53
N ALA A 377 -6.28 11.93 -2.53
CA ALA A 377 -5.09 12.72 -2.27
C ALA A 377 -5.48 13.96 -1.46
N ALA A 378 -5.04 14.01 -0.21
CA ALA A 378 -5.26 15.12 0.70
C ALA A 378 -4.45 16.33 0.19
N ARG A 379 -5.02 17.54 0.18
CA ARG A 379 -4.24 18.76 -0.13
C ARG A 379 -3.66 19.40 1.12
N ASP A 380 -4.14 18.98 2.28
CA ASP A 380 -3.77 19.44 3.61
C ASP A 380 -2.69 18.54 4.23
N GLY A 381 -1.82 19.17 5.04
CA GLY A 381 -0.71 18.49 5.71
C GLY A 381 0.65 18.69 5.05
N LEU A 382 1.70 18.23 5.73
CA LEU A 382 3.12 18.48 5.40
C LEU A 382 3.54 18.02 4.00
N TYR A 383 2.86 17.02 3.43
CA TYR A 383 3.18 16.42 2.14
C TYR A 383 2.17 16.81 1.04
N GLY A 384 1.12 17.56 1.37
CA GLY A 384 0.03 17.88 0.43
C GLY A 384 -0.44 16.66 -0.37
N ALA A 385 -0.75 16.87 -1.66
CA ALA A 385 -1.28 15.83 -2.54
C ALA A 385 -0.27 14.77 -3.01
N SER A 386 0.99 14.83 -2.55
CA SER A 386 2.03 13.88 -2.96
C SER A 386 1.91 12.52 -2.26
N ILE A 387 1.17 12.47 -1.14
CA ILE A 387 0.96 11.27 -0.35
C ILE A 387 -0.53 11.01 -0.16
N ARG A 388 -0.93 9.74 -0.29
CA ARG A 388 -2.24 9.25 0.10
C ARG A 388 -2.11 8.41 1.36
N ARG A 389 -3.05 8.57 2.29
CA ARG A 389 -3.19 7.62 3.40
C ARG A 389 -3.83 6.35 2.87
N GLY A 390 -3.27 5.20 3.25
CA GLY A 390 -3.78 3.89 2.91
C GLY A 390 -3.98 3.01 4.15
N GLU A 391 -4.86 2.03 4.01
CA GLU A 391 -5.07 1.00 5.02
C GLU A 391 -5.24 -0.38 4.35
N MET A 392 -4.75 -1.42 5.01
CA MET A 392 -4.96 -2.81 4.62
C MET A 392 -5.24 -3.65 5.87
N GLY A 393 -6.23 -4.53 5.80
CA GLY A 393 -6.45 -5.54 6.84
C GLY A 393 -5.51 -6.73 6.72
N VAL A 394 -5.09 -7.26 7.86
CA VAL A 394 -4.33 -8.51 7.97
C VAL A 394 -4.84 -9.29 9.17
N GLY A 395 -4.72 -10.62 9.14
CA GLY A 395 -5.18 -11.46 10.23
C GLY A 395 -4.82 -12.93 10.10
N ALA A 396 -5.28 -13.67 11.09
CA ALA A 396 -5.01 -15.08 11.29
C ALA A 396 -6.27 -15.83 11.74
N GLY A 397 -6.40 -17.08 11.28
CA GLY A 397 -7.46 -17.98 11.72
C GLY A 397 -7.04 -18.67 13.00
N ILE A 398 -7.54 -18.19 14.13
CA ILE A 398 -7.15 -18.66 15.46
C ILE A 398 -7.97 -19.89 15.83
N VAL A 399 -7.27 -20.98 16.14
CA VAL A 399 -7.81 -22.24 16.67
C VAL A 399 -7.22 -22.50 18.07
N HIS A 400 -7.67 -23.56 18.74
CA HIS A 400 -7.23 -23.86 20.11
C HIS A 400 -5.70 -23.97 20.27
N ASP A 401 -5.01 -24.52 19.26
CA ASP A 401 -3.57 -24.75 19.27
C ASP A 401 -2.74 -23.57 18.71
N SER A 402 -3.37 -22.41 18.43
CA SER A 402 -2.67 -21.24 17.88
C SER A 402 -1.72 -20.61 18.92
N VAL A 403 -0.52 -20.24 18.49
CA VAL A 403 0.47 -19.56 19.34
C VAL A 403 0.56 -18.08 18.95
N ALA A 404 0.22 -17.17 19.87
CA ALA A 404 0.07 -15.76 19.56
C ALA A 404 1.28 -15.11 18.86
N ALA A 405 2.50 -15.46 19.28
CA ALA A 405 3.72 -14.93 18.65
C ALA A 405 3.90 -15.42 17.21
N GLU A 406 3.64 -16.71 16.96
CA GLU A 406 3.75 -17.30 15.62
C GLU A 406 2.69 -16.73 14.67
N GLU A 407 1.45 -16.56 15.15
CA GLU A 407 0.35 -15.96 14.37
C GLU A 407 0.60 -14.48 14.04
N TYR A 408 1.24 -13.74 14.95
CA TYR A 408 1.63 -12.35 14.72
C TYR A 408 2.75 -12.24 13.67
N ASP A 409 3.75 -13.11 13.76
CA ASP A 409 4.82 -13.21 12.77
C ASP A 409 4.28 -13.62 11.38
N GLU A 410 3.32 -14.55 11.34
CA GLU A 410 2.62 -14.92 10.10
C GLU A 410 1.88 -13.73 9.48
N CYS A 411 1.20 -12.91 10.29
CA CYS A 411 0.55 -11.69 9.82
C CYS A 411 1.56 -10.72 9.19
N ALA A 412 2.73 -10.52 9.82
CA ALA A 412 3.80 -9.69 9.27
C ALA A 412 4.32 -10.24 7.93
N LEU A 413 4.48 -11.57 7.81
CA LEU A 413 4.87 -12.22 6.56
C LEU A 413 3.83 -12.01 5.44
N LYS A 414 2.53 -12.12 5.76
CA LYS A 414 1.44 -11.84 4.81
C LYS A 414 1.43 -10.41 4.31
N ALA A 415 1.94 -9.46 5.10
CA ALA A 415 2.04 -8.05 4.74
C ALA A 415 3.36 -7.66 4.04
N LYS A 416 4.35 -8.55 4.01
CA LYS A 416 5.71 -8.28 3.47
C LYS A 416 5.72 -7.83 2.00
N PHE A 417 4.65 -8.08 1.25
CA PHE A 417 4.55 -7.61 -0.13
C PHE A 417 4.36 -6.08 -0.24
N LEU A 418 3.85 -5.42 0.82
CA LEU A 418 3.73 -3.96 0.89
C LEU A 418 5.09 -3.26 1.06
N THR A 419 6.08 -3.95 1.63
CA THR A 419 7.38 -3.39 2.01
C THR A 419 8.52 -3.97 1.18
N GLY A 420 9.65 -3.26 1.11
CA GLY A 420 10.80 -3.74 0.33
C GLY A 420 10.44 -3.94 -1.14
N MET A 421 9.52 -3.14 -1.67
CA MET A 421 9.43 -2.92 -3.12
C MET A 421 10.81 -2.43 -3.54
N GLY A 422 11.42 -3.12 -4.52
CA GLY A 422 12.77 -2.80 -4.98
C GLY A 422 12.83 -1.31 -5.27
N GLY A 423 13.56 -0.59 -4.43
CA GLY A 423 13.53 0.86 -4.50
C GLY A 423 14.24 1.29 -5.77
N ASP A 424 13.56 2.06 -6.61
CA ASP A 424 14.17 2.93 -7.61
C ASP A 424 15.15 3.95 -6.96
N PHE A 425 15.31 3.92 -5.63
CA PHE A 425 16.20 4.76 -4.87
C PHE A 425 16.85 4.08 -3.66
N SER A 426 17.95 4.69 -3.21
CA SER A 426 18.67 4.37 -1.97
C SER A 426 18.65 5.58 -1.03
N LEU A 427 18.83 5.34 0.26
CA LEU A 427 19.11 6.40 1.23
C LEU A 427 20.61 6.65 1.25
N PHE A 428 21.02 7.91 1.43
CA PHE A 428 22.45 8.17 1.55
C PHE A 428 22.80 9.35 2.44
N GLU A 429 24.02 9.32 2.92
CA GLU A 429 24.67 10.37 3.68
C GLU A 429 25.96 10.82 3.00
N THR A 430 26.30 12.09 3.16
CA THR A 430 27.58 12.65 2.71
C THR A 430 28.22 13.35 3.89
N ILE A 431 29.34 12.81 4.33
CA ILE A 431 29.90 13.02 5.66
C ILE A 431 31.35 13.48 5.50
N TYR A 432 31.74 14.48 6.28
CA TYR A 432 33.14 14.82 6.47
C TYR A 432 33.79 13.77 7.35
N ALA A 433 34.88 13.16 6.89
CA ALA A 433 35.61 12.15 7.67
C ALA A 433 37.13 12.36 7.61
N THR A 434 37.81 12.03 8.70
CA THR A 434 39.27 11.91 8.76
C THR A 434 39.66 10.56 9.37
N HIS A 435 40.91 10.14 9.17
CA HIS A 435 41.46 8.97 9.86
C HIS A 435 41.51 9.19 11.39
N ALA A 436 41.85 10.41 11.84
CA ALA A 436 42.08 10.71 13.26
C ALA A 436 40.77 10.91 14.06
N ASP A 437 39.83 11.68 13.52
CA ASP A 437 38.62 12.12 14.25
C ASP A 437 37.36 11.36 13.82
N GLY A 438 37.47 10.49 12.82
CA GLY A 438 36.34 9.76 12.26
C GLY A 438 35.34 10.68 11.55
N CYS A 439 34.06 10.32 11.63
CA CYS A 439 32.97 11.04 10.99
C CYS A 439 32.47 12.23 11.82
N ARG A 440 32.48 13.43 11.23
CA ARG A 440 31.88 14.62 11.85
C ARG A 440 30.36 14.47 11.93
N HIS A 441 29.77 14.85 13.08
CA HIS A 441 28.33 14.81 13.34
C HIS A 441 27.69 13.43 13.11
N LEU A 442 28.44 12.34 13.36
CA LEU A 442 28.02 10.97 13.06
C LEU A 442 26.61 10.64 13.61
N ASP A 443 26.33 10.99 14.86
CA ASP A 443 25.04 10.69 15.49
C ASP A 443 23.87 11.38 14.77
N LEU A 444 24.05 12.64 14.34
CA LEU A 444 23.02 13.37 13.60
C LEU A 444 22.80 12.78 12.19
N HIS A 445 23.86 12.34 11.53
CA HIS A 445 23.76 11.63 10.25
C HIS A 445 23.00 10.31 10.40
N LEU A 446 23.37 9.50 11.39
CA LEU A 446 22.73 8.21 11.64
C LEU A 446 21.28 8.37 12.10
N GLN A 447 20.96 9.38 12.90
CA GLN A 447 19.59 9.69 13.30
C GLN A 447 18.72 10.05 12.09
N ARG A 448 19.20 10.89 11.16
CA ARG A 448 18.46 11.23 9.94
C ARG A 448 18.30 10.02 9.01
N LEU A 449 19.36 9.23 8.85
CA LEU A 449 19.34 8.01 8.06
C LEU A 449 18.33 7.01 8.65
N GLN A 450 18.34 6.81 9.96
CA GLN A 450 17.41 5.95 10.68
C GLN A 450 15.97 6.42 10.52
N ALA A 451 15.70 7.72 10.71
CA ALA A 451 14.35 8.26 10.54
C ALA A 451 13.81 7.99 9.13
N SER A 452 14.65 8.15 8.10
CA SER A 452 14.27 7.83 6.72
C SER A 452 14.14 6.32 6.48
N ALA A 453 15.00 5.50 7.09
CA ALA A 453 14.95 4.06 6.96
C ALA A 453 13.68 3.48 7.59
N VAL A 454 13.31 3.94 8.79
CA VAL A 454 12.05 3.59 9.44
C VAL A 454 10.87 4.03 8.57
N TYR A 455 10.89 5.26 8.05
CA TYR A 455 9.83 5.78 7.21
C TYR A 455 9.65 4.94 5.93
N PHE A 456 10.70 4.57 5.21
CA PHE A 456 10.57 3.77 3.98
C PHE A 456 10.61 2.25 4.21
N GLY A 457 10.73 1.78 5.46
CA GLY A 457 10.86 0.36 5.79
C GLY A 457 12.19 -0.27 5.35
N PHE A 458 13.27 0.51 5.25
CA PHE A 458 14.61 0.00 4.94
C PHE A 458 15.18 -0.69 6.20
N PRO A 459 15.77 -1.90 6.08
CA PRO A 459 16.47 -2.53 7.18
C PRO A 459 17.61 -1.63 7.68
N TYR A 460 17.59 -1.31 8.98
CA TYR A 460 18.56 -0.43 9.60
C TYR A 460 19.11 -1.06 10.89
N ASN A 461 20.43 -1.16 10.99
CA ASN A 461 21.11 -1.64 12.18
C ASN A 461 22.24 -0.67 12.57
N ASP A 462 21.98 0.13 13.60
CA ASP A 462 22.90 1.16 14.09
C ASP A 462 24.29 0.59 14.45
N LYS A 463 24.32 -0.56 15.15
CA LYS A 463 25.58 -1.19 15.58
C LYS A 463 26.45 -1.61 14.41
N ILE A 464 25.85 -2.24 13.40
CA ILE A 464 26.56 -2.68 12.19
C ILE A 464 27.08 -1.47 11.40
N LEU A 465 26.25 -0.44 11.21
CA LEU A 465 26.64 0.77 10.48
C LEU A 465 27.78 1.53 11.16
N ARG A 466 27.73 1.68 12.49
CA ARG A 466 28.80 2.32 13.26
C ARG A 466 30.12 1.56 13.16
N ALA A 467 30.08 0.24 13.28
CA ALA A 467 31.27 -0.60 13.13
C ALA A 467 31.87 -0.48 11.72
N ALA A 468 31.03 -0.51 10.68
CA ALA A 468 31.46 -0.35 9.30
C ALA A 468 32.09 1.03 9.04
N LEU A 469 31.49 2.10 9.55
CA LEU A 469 32.01 3.46 9.43
C LEU A 469 33.35 3.62 10.16
N GLN A 470 33.47 3.07 11.37
CA GLN A 470 34.72 3.11 12.13
C GLN A 470 35.85 2.39 11.38
N ALA A 471 35.58 1.18 10.87
CA ALA A 471 36.55 0.42 10.08
C ALA A 471 36.94 1.17 8.80
N HIS A 472 35.98 1.78 8.12
CA HIS A 472 36.25 2.56 6.91
C HIS A 472 37.09 3.82 7.21
N CYS A 473 36.78 4.56 8.29
CA CYS A 473 37.57 5.70 8.73
C CYS A 473 39.03 5.32 9.04
N ALA A 474 39.27 4.17 9.68
CA ALA A 474 40.61 3.66 9.94
C ALA A 474 41.38 3.27 8.66
N SER A 475 40.68 3.05 7.55
CA SER A 475 41.30 2.78 6.24
C SER A 475 41.56 4.03 5.39
N LEU A 476 41.12 5.22 5.85
CA LEU A 476 41.34 6.47 5.13
C LEU A 476 42.83 6.90 5.19
N PRO A 477 43.27 7.75 4.25
CA PRO A 477 44.60 8.36 4.32
C PRO A 477 44.83 9.04 5.68
N ALA A 478 46.05 8.89 6.21
CA ALA A 478 46.43 9.42 7.53
C ALA A 478 46.32 10.95 7.63
N THR A 479 46.38 11.66 6.50
CA THR A 479 46.31 13.12 6.42
C THR A 479 45.25 13.57 5.44
N GLY A 480 44.58 14.67 5.79
CA GLY A 480 43.64 15.36 4.91
C GLY A 480 42.20 14.87 5.04
N PRO A 481 41.22 15.78 4.88
CA PRO A 481 39.81 15.43 4.99
C PRO A 481 39.31 14.65 3.79
N GLN A 482 38.37 13.74 4.04
CA GLN A 482 37.72 12.92 3.04
C GLN A 482 36.21 13.23 3.02
N ARG A 483 35.65 13.23 1.81
CA ARG A 483 34.21 13.14 1.57
C ARG A 483 33.82 11.68 1.59
N LEU A 484 33.21 11.23 2.68
CA LEU A 484 32.66 9.89 2.82
C LEU A 484 31.19 9.88 2.38
N ARG A 485 30.80 8.96 1.52
CA ARG A 485 29.43 8.66 1.12
C ARG A 485 29.02 7.32 1.71
N LEU A 486 27.96 7.34 2.51
CA LEU A 486 27.29 6.16 3.03
C LEU A 486 25.99 5.98 2.26
N THR A 487 25.78 4.82 1.66
CA THR A 487 24.54 4.48 0.94
C THR A 487 23.90 3.27 1.60
N LEU A 488 22.61 3.33 1.88
CA LEU A 488 21.78 2.25 2.39
C LEU A 488 20.71 1.90 1.35
N SER A 489 20.77 0.67 0.86
CA SER A 489 19.83 0.11 -0.11
C SER A 489 18.58 -0.49 0.58
N ALA A 490 17.50 -0.67 -0.19
CA ALA A 490 16.22 -1.18 0.33
C ALA A 490 16.30 -2.62 0.88
N ASP A 491 17.31 -3.39 0.47
CA ASP A 491 17.62 -4.73 0.98
C ASP A 491 18.47 -4.72 2.27
N GLY A 492 18.83 -3.54 2.78
CA GLY A 492 19.67 -3.35 3.94
C GLY A 492 21.18 -3.34 3.64
N ASN A 493 21.58 -3.49 2.37
CA ASN A 493 22.98 -3.42 2.00
C ASN A 493 23.53 -2.00 2.19
N CYS A 494 24.69 -1.92 2.85
CA CYS A 494 25.40 -0.69 3.12
C CYS A 494 26.67 -0.60 2.25
N ASN A 495 26.84 0.51 1.54
CA ASN A 495 28.04 0.80 0.75
C ASN A 495 28.71 2.09 1.23
N LEU A 496 30.04 2.03 1.41
CA LEU A 496 30.87 3.15 1.87
C LEU A 496 31.89 3.49 0.78
N GLN A 497 31.95 4.77 0.41
CA GLN A 497 32.92 5.29 -0.56
C GLN A 497 33.54 6.58 -0.03
N SER A 498 34.83 6.79 -0.26
CA SER A 498 35.53 8.01 0.13
C SER A 498 36.27 8.63 -1.05
N ALA A 499 36.33 9.96 -1.10
CA ALA A 499 37.17 10.71 -2.02
C ALA A 499 37.75 11.94 -1.32
N GLU A 500 38.91 12.41 -1.77
CA GLU A 500 39.58 13.57 -1.20
C GLU A 500 38.66 14.82 -1.23
N LEU A 501 38.59 15.53 -0.12
CA LEU A 501 37.81 16.77 -0.03
C LEU A 501 38.70 17.96 -0.42
N GLY A 502 38.57 18.39 -1.68
CA GLY A 502 39.27 19.57 -2.19
C GLY A 502 38.93 20.87 -1.44
N SER A 503 39.87 21.81 -1.47
CA SER A 503 39.70 23.17 -0.95
C SER A 503 38.55 23.89 -1.66
N LEU A 504 37.97 24.88 -0.99
CA LEU A 504 36.90 25.71 -1.53
C LEU A 504 37.14 27.16 -1.14
N GLU A 505 37.16 28.03 -2.14
CA GLU A 505 37.23 29.47 -1.90
C GLU A 505 35.90 30.01 -1.38
N THR A 506 35.99 30.95 -0.44
CA THR A 506 34.83 31.63 0.15
C THR A 506 34.99 33.14 0.03
N PRO A 507 33.91 33.93 -0.15
CA PRO A 507 32.51 33.50 -0.21
C PRO A 507 32.16 32.73 -1.50
N VAL A 508 31.26 31.76 -1.38
CA VAL A 508 30.75 31.02 -2.54
C VAL A 508 29.68 31.82 -3.28
N SER A 509 29.57 31.65 -4.60
CA SER A 509 28.47 32.26 -5.36
C SER A 509 27.27 31.32 -5.44
N VAL A 510 26.05 31.84 -5.37
CA VAL A 510 24.81 31.07 -5.61
C VAL A 510 23.96 31.72 -6.69
N LEU A 511 23.21 30.91 -7.43
CA LEU A 511 22.25 31.33 -8.45
C LEU A 511 20.82 30.99 -8.01
N ILE A 512 19.81 31.39 -8.78
CA ILE A 512 18.41 31.01 -8.55
C ILE A 512 18.04 29.94 -9.57
N ALA A 513 17.45 28.83 -9.10
CA ALA A 513 16.94 27.79 -9.97
C ALA A 513 15.70 28.30 -10.72
N PRO A 514 15.57 28.01 -12.03
CA PRO A 514 14.49 28.56 -12.85
C PRO A 514 13.13 27.87 -12.62
N VAL A 515 13.12 26.68 -12.01
CA VAL A 515 11.92 25.85 -11.82
C VAL A 515 11.61 25.74 -10.34
N PRO A 516 10.36 26.03 -9.92
CA PRO A 516 9.98 25.91 -8.52
C PRO A 516 9.85 24.45 -8.08
N MET A 517 10.16 24.22 -6.81
CA MET A 517 9.96 22.95 -6.11
C MET A 517 8.50 22.82 -5.67
N GLN A 518 8.03 21.59 -5.51
CA GLN A 518 6.71 21.34 -4.92
C GLN A 518 6.90 21.09 -3.43
N SER A 519 6.47 22.01 -2.57
CA SER A 519 6.76 21.96 -1.13
C SER A 519 6.30 20.65 -0.46
N GLY A 520 5.22 20.06 -0.97
CA GLY A 520 4.67 18.79 -0.53
C GLY A 520 5.40 17.55 -1.03
N ASP A 521 6.37 17.64 -1.95
CA ASP A 521 7.10 16.48 -2.43
C ASP A 521 7.84 15.76 -1.29
N LEU A 522 7.47 14.49 -1.07
CA LEU A 522 8.00 13.62 -0.04
C LEU A 522 9.54 13.55 -0.06
N PHE A 523 10.14 13.45 -1.25
CA PHE A 523 11.57 13.21 -1.38
C PHE A 523 12.42 14.42 -0.98
N LEU A 524 11.82 15.61 -0.84
CA LEU A 524 12.50 16.78 -0.30
C LEU A 524 12.82 16.65 1.18
N ARG A 525 12.14 15.76 1.92
CA ARG A 525 12.39 15.57 3.37
C ARG A 525 13.35 14.43 3.68
N HIS A 526 13.74 13.66 2.67
CA HIS A 526 14.58 12.49 2.83
C HIS A 526 15.80 12.56 1.92
N LYS A 527 16.98 12.24 2.46
CA LYS A 527 18.21 12.23 1.66
C LYS A 527 18.30 10.93 0.87
N THR A 528 17.61 10.89 -0.26
CA THR A 528 17.51 9.73 -1.15
C THR A 528 18.35 9.92 -2.41
N SER A 529 18.50 8.90 -3.25
CA SER A 529 19.08 9.03 -4.60
C SER A 529 18.13 9.64 -5.64
N VAL A 530 16.86 9.91 -5.29
CA VAL A 530 15.93 10.69 -6.16
C VAL A 530 16.32 12.16 -6.07
N ARG A 531 17.31 12.55 -6.88
CA ARG A 531 17.93 13.89 -6.80
C ARG A 531 18.27 14.50 -8.15
N GLN A 532 17.62 14.07 -9.23
CA GLN A 532 17.91 14.55 -10.57
C GLN A 532 17.82 16.08 -10.67
N ARG A 533 16.77 16.70 -10.13
CA ARG A 533 16.66 18.17 -10.03
C ARG A 533 17.81 18.82 -9.29
N TYR A 534 18.14 18.30 -8.11
CA TYR A 534 19.25 18.82 -7.30
C TYR A 534 20.58 18.71 -8.06
N ASP A 535 20.81 17.57 -8.71
CA ASP A 535 22.04 17.29 -9.45
C ASP A 535 22.19 18.18 -10.68
N GLN A 536 21.13 18.35 -11.46
CA GLN A 536 21.10 19.30 -12.57
C GLN A 536 21.37 20.73 -12.11
N ALA A 537 20.75 21.16 -11.00
CA ALA A 537 20.91 22.51 -10.49
C ALA A 537 22.34 22.81 -10.05
N TRP A 538 22.98 21.96 -9.24
CA TRP A 538 24.36 22.25 -8.81
C TRP A 538 25.37 22.07 -9.94
N GLN A 539 25.14 21.15 -10.89
CA GLN A 539 26.00 21.00 -12.07
C GLN A 539 25.90 22.22 -12.99
N GLN A 540 24.69 22.71 -13.24
CA GLN A 540 24.47 23.94 -13.99
C GLN A 540 25.07 25.15 -13.29
N ALA A 541 24.96 25.24 -11.95
CA ALA A 541 25.61 26.28 -11.17
C ALA A 541 27.12 26.30 -11.42
N GLN A 542 27.76 25.13 -11.36
CA GLN A 542 29.21 25.01 -11.60
C GLN A 542 29.62 25.44 -13.00
N GLN A 543 28.85 25.07 -14.03
CA GLN A 543 29.09 25.51 -15.41
C GLN A 543 29.02 27.04 -15.54
N LEU A 544 28.20 27.69 -14.73
CA LEU A 544 28.03 29.14 -14.68
C LEU A 544 28.94 29.84 -13.66
N GLY A 545 29.94 29.13 -13.10
CA GLY A 545 30.89 29.68 -12.14
C GLY A 545 30.33 29.90 -10.72
N ALA A 546 29.20 29.29 -10.39
CA ALA A 546 28.58 29.31 -9.08
C ALA A 546 28.73 27.97 -8.33
N PHE A 547 28.56 28.00 -7.01
CA PHE A 547 28.66 26.84 -6.13
C PHE A 547 27.35 26.03 -6.08
N ASP A 548 26.20 26.69 -6.10
CA ASP A 548 24.89 26.06 -5.97
C ASP A 548 23.79 26.94 -6.60
N MET A 549 22.60 26.37 -6.84
CA MET A 549 21.39 27.15 -7.14
C MET A 549 20.40 27.01 -5.99
N LEU A 550 19.83 28.13 -5.55
CA LEU A 550 18.76 28.20 -4.58
C LEU A 550 17.40 28.01 -5.27
N PHE A 551 16.57 27.17 -4.67
CA PHE A 551 15.23 26.89 -5.13
C PHE A 551 14.19 27.73 -4.39
N PHE A 552 13.07 27.95 -5.06
CA PHE A 552 11.83 28.45 -4.48
C PHE A 552 10.73 27.42 -4.67
N ASN A 553 9.72 27.39 -3.81
CA ASN A 553 8.57 26.52 -3.99
C ASN A 553 7.48 27.16 -4.87
N GLN A 554 6.40 26.43 -5.14
CA GLN A 554 5.27 26.91 -5.94
C GLN A 554 4.53 28.12 -5.34
N GLU A 555 4.74 28.42 -4.05
CA GLU A 555 4.18 29.57 -3.35
C GLU A 555 5.14 30.78 -3.29
N GLY A 556 6.30 30.66 -3.93
CA GLY A 556 7.33 31.69 -3.98
C GLY A 556 8.17 31.81 -2.70
N GLU A 557 8.19 30.79 -1.85
CA GLU A 557 9.04 30.72 -0.66
C GLU A 557 10.38 30.06 -1.00
N LEU A 558 11.48 30.62 -0.49
CA LEU A 558 12.82 30.06 -0.56
C LEU A 558 12.86 28.70 0.13
N THR A 559 13.58 27.73 -0.43
CA THR A 559 13.70 26.39 0.16
C THR A 559 15.13 26.07 0.58
N GLU A 560 15.94 25.55 -0.35
CA GLU A 560 17.32 25.15 -0.16
C GLU A 560 18.07 25.21 -1.50
N GLY A 561 19.34 24.80 -1.51
CA GLY A 561 20.13 24.63 -2.71
C GLY A 561 20.20 23.18 -3.22
N GLY A 562 20.82 22.99 -4.39
CA GLY A 562 21.18 21.69 -4.97
C GLY A 562 21.93 20.76 -4.00
N ARG A 563 22.77 21.31 -3.12
CA ARG A 563 23.57 20.55 -2.16
C ARG A 563 23.81 21.25 -0.82
N SER A 564 22.99 22.23 -0.49
CA SER A 564 23.14 23.06 0.71
C SER A 564 21.80 23.54 1.26
N ASN A 565 21.72 23.81 2.56
CA ASN A 565 20.63 24.60 3.14
C ASN A 565 21.05 26.07 3.21
N VAL A 566 20.09 26.98 3.20
CA VAL A 566 20.32 28.44 3.16
C VAL A 566 19.85 29.13 4.43
N PHE A 567 20.61 30.13 4.85
CA PHE A 567 20.26 31.07 5.92
C PHE A 567 20.48 32.50 5.42
N LEU A 568 19.56 33.39 5.79
CA LEU A 568 19.62 34.82 5.50
C LEU A 568 19.75 35.59 6.81
N LYS A 569 20.65 36.57 6.86
CA LYS A 569 20.73 37.51 7.97
C LYS A 569 19.88 38.74 7.67
N LEU A 570 18.87 38.96 8.50
CA LEU A 570 17.91 40.06 8.38
C LEU A 570 17.77 40.71 9.76
N ASP A 571 17.90 42.03 9.81
CA ASP A 571 17.83 42.81 11.05
C ASP A 571 18.74 42.24 12.16
N GLY A 572 19.97 41.89 11.79
CA GLY A 572 20.95 41.30 12.70
C GLY A 572 20.72 39.84 13.11
N ARG A 573 19.63 39.18 12.68
CA ARG A 573 19.27 37.81 13.06
C ARG A 573 19.28 36.84 11.88
N TRP A 574 19.66 35.58 12.12
CA TRP A 574 19.69 34.53 11.10
C TRP A 574 18.33 33.81 10.97
N TYR A 575 17.87 33.65 9.73
CA TYR A 575 16.65 32.93 9.41
C TYR A 575 16.91 31.86 8.34
N THR A 576 16.27 30.71 8.47
CA THR A 576 16.24 29.66 7.44
C THR A 576 14.79 29.27 7.13
N PRO A 577 14.47 28.84 5.90
CA PRO A 577 13.12 28.40 5.58
C PRO A 577 12.66 27.24 6.48
N PRO A 578 11.40 27.21 6.94
CA PRO A 578 10.87 26.11 7.75
C PRO A 578 10.71 24.84 6.91
N LEU A 579 10.70 23.66 7.54
CA LEU A 579 10.50 22.40 6.82
C LEU A 579 9.16 22.35 6.06
N THR A 580 8.17 23.18 6.38
CA THR A 580 6.92 23.26 5.59
C THR A 580 7.15 23.84 4.19
N SER A 581 8.22 24.61 3.96
CA SER A 581 8.48 25.26 2.66
C SER A 581 9.01 24.32 1.58
N GLY A 582 9.42 23.07 1.89
CA GLY A 582 9.93 22.17 0.83
C GLY A 582 11.44 21.93 0.83
N LEU A 583 12.07 21.60 1.96
CA LEU A 583 13.52 21.35 2.03
C LEU A 583 13.92 20.19 2.93
N LEU A 584 15.16 19.71 2.73
CA LEU A 584 15.76 18.65 3.53
C LEU A 584 16.06 19.13 4.96
N PRO A 585 15.77 18.32 6.00
CA PRO A 585 16.30 18.53 7.35
C PRO A 585 17.82 18.26 7.36
N GLY A 586 18.59 19.25 6.93
CA GLY A 586 20.05 19.20 6.88
C GLY A 586 20.67 18.99 8.25
N VAL A 587 21.66 18.09 8.36
CA VAL A 587 22.45 17.93 9.60
C VAL A 587 23.09 19.25 10.03
N MET A 588 23.76 19.96 9.11
CA MET A 588 24.39 21.24 9.44
C MET A 588 23.36 22.35 9.72
N ARG A 589 22.20 22.32 9.06
CA ARG A 589 21.07 23.20 9.37
C ARG A 589 20.62 23.02 10.82
N GLY A 590 20.47 21.76 11.27
CA GLY A 590 20.14 21.44 12.65
C GLY A 590 21.21 21.90 13.64
N VAL A 591 22.50 21.74 13.30
CA VAL A 591 23.62 22.24 14.13
C VAL A 591 23.53 23.76 14.31
N VAL A 592 23.29 24.52 13.24
CA VAL A 592 23.17 25.99 13.30
C VAL A 592 21.94 26.44 14.08
N LEU A 593 20.79 25.77 13.90
CA LEU A 593 19.55 26.10 14.63
C LEU A 593 19.65 25.81 16.14
N ASN A 594 20.39 24.76 16.52
CA ASN A 594 20.52 24.34 17.92
C ASN A 594 21.66 25.05 18.66
N ASP A 595 22.52 25.78 17.96
CA ASP A 595 23.62 26.53 18.56
C ASP A 595 23.18 27.97 18.89
N PRO A 596 23.06 28.34 20.18
CA PRO A 596 22.63 29.66 20.59
C PRO A 596 23.51 30.80 20.08
N ALA A 597 24.78 30.53 19.76
CA ALA A 597 25.71 31.54 19.25
C ALA A 597 25.26 32.11 17.89
N TRP A 598 24.52 31.33 17.10
CA TRP A 598 23.98 31.79 15.82
C TRP A 598 22.69 32.59 15.96
N ASN A 599 21.94 32.46 17.06
CA ASN A 599 20.62 33.08 17.24
C ASN A 599 19.69 32.85 16.01
N ALA A 600 19.76 31.65 15.43
CA ALA A 600 19.02 31.32 14.22
C ALA A 600 17.59 30.85 14.53
N SER A 601 16.64 31.13 13.64
CA SER A 601 15.27 30.64 13.75
C SER A 601 14.66 30.34 12.39
N GLU A 602 13.60 29.52 12.37
CA GLU A 602 12.85 29.25 11.15
C GLU A 602 11.87 30.39 10.85
N ARG A 603 11.78 30.80 9.58
CA ARG A 603 10.82 31.80 9.07
C ARG A 603 10.61 31.56 7.58
N SER A 604 9.38 31.71 7.08
CA SER A 604 9.14 31.70 5.63
C SER A 604 9.85 32.90 4.99
N LEU A 605 10.66 32.63 3.97
CA LEU A 605 11.52 33.63 3.31
C LEU A 605 11.13 33.70 1.84
N ARG A 606 11.08 34.89 1.27
CA ARG A 606 10.73 35.13 -0.14
C ARG A 606 11.89 35.76 -0.89
N MET A 607 11.69 35.99 -2.20
CA MET A 607 12.70 36.63 -3.04
C MET A 607 13.14 38.00 -2.51
N GLU A 608 12.18 38.78 -1.99
CA GLU A 608 12.46 40.08 -1.36
C GLU A 608 13.40 39.97 -0.16
N ASP A 609 13.23 38.95 0.69
CA ASP A 609 14.12 38.69 1.83
C ASP A 609 15.52 38.32 1.34
N LEU A 610 15.64 37.51 0.28
CA LEU A 610 16.93 37.11 -0.30
C LEU A 610 17.69 38.33 -0.84
N LEU A 611 16.99 39.28 -1.48
CA LEU A 611 17.59 40.49 -2.02
C LEU A 611 17.92 41.52 -0.93
N ALA A 612 17.16 41.55 0.16
CA ALA A 612 17.36 42.44 1.30
C ALA A 612 18.37 41.93 2.33
N ALA A 613 18.80 40.66 2.23
CA ALA A 613 19.67 40.02 3.21
C ALA A 613 21.00 40.77 3.39
N GLU A 614 21.34 41.09 4.64
CA GLU A 614 22.65 41.67 5.01
C GLU A 614 23.78 40.69 4.66
N GLN A 615 23.53 39.40 4.87
CA GLN A 615 24.45 38.30 4.60
C GLN A 615 23.66 37.06 4.19
N ILE A 616 24.23 36.30 3.26
CA ILE A 616 23.73 34.99 2.86
C ILE A 616 24.74 33.95 3.34
N MET A 617 24.24 32.87 3.94
CA MET A 617 25.03 31.71 4.31
C MET A 617 24.41 30.46 3.70
N VAL A 618 25.24 29.62 3.08
CA VAL A 618 24.85 28.26 2.74
C VAL A 618 25.61 27.27 3.61
N CYS A 619 24.99 26.14 3.93
CA CYS A 619 25.62 25.14 4.78
C CYS A 619 25.33 23.71 4.34
N ASN A 620 26.29 22.82 4.58
CA ASN A 620 26.08 21.37 4.52
C ASN A 620 27.05 20.67 5.47
N ALA A 621 26.77 19.42 5.83
CA ALA A 621 27.56 18.71 6.84
C ALA A 621 28.99 18.37 6.38
N LEU A 622 29.23 18.37 5.06
CA LEU A 622 30.56 18.11 4.49
C LEU A 622 31.51 19.31 4.66
N ARG A 623 31.01 20.54 4.45
CA ARG A 623 31.84 21.76 4.45
C ARG A 623 31.54 22.73 5.60
N GLY A 624 30.51 22.48 6.40
CA GLY A 624 30.07 23.38 7.46
C GLY A 624 29.30 24.58 6.91
N THR A 625 29.45 25.72 7.57
CA THR A 625 28.87 27.02 7.16
C THR A 625 29.79 27.73 6.17
N MET A 626 29.23 28.23 5.06
CA MET A 626 29.96 28.96 4.02
C MET A 626 29.27 30.29 3.75
N PRO A 627 29.97 31.43 3.88
CA PRO A 627 29.45 32.72 3.41
C PRO A 627 29.15 32.64 1.91
N ALA A 628 28.01 33.19 1.50
CA ALA A 628 27.55 33.14 0.12
C ALA A 628 27.21 34.54 -0.41
N ARG A 629 27.29 34.70 -1.73
CA ARG A 629 26.82 35.88 -2.47
C ARG A 629 25.90 35.46 -3.60
N LEU A 630 24.81 36.21 -3.81
CA LEU A 630 23.94 35.99 -4.97
C LEU A 630 24.63 36.50 -6.23
N LEU A 631 24.80 35.63 -7.23
CA LEU A 631 25.33 36.00 -8.53
C LEU A 631 24.15 36.43 -9.42
N GLN A 632 24.15 37.68 -9.87
CA GLN A 632 23.22 38.12 -10.92
C GLN A 632 23.88 37.86 -12.27
N LEU A 633 23.27 36.99 -13.07
CA LEU A 633 23.67 36.79 -14.46
C LEU A 633 23.20 38.02 -15.25
N ALA A 634 24.09 38.59 -16.05
CA ALA A 634 23.84 39.79 -16.86
C ALA A 634 22.88 39.53 -18.01
#